data_AF-A0A0G3CEX5-F1
#
_entry.id   AF-A0A0G3CEX5-F1
#
_cell.length_a   1.000
_cell.length_b   1.000
_cell.length_c   1.000
_cell.angle_alpha   90.00
_cell.angle_beta   90.00
_cell.angle_gamma   90.00
#
_symmetry.space_group_name_H-M   'P 1'
#
loop_
_entity.id
_entity.type
_entity.pdbx_description
1 polymer ?
#
loop_
_entity_poly.entity_id
_entity_poly.type
_entity_poly.pdbx_seq_one_letter_code
_entity_poly.pdbx_strand_id
1 'polypeptide(L)'
;MSETDPSSRDGTWVGEKSMEIESKFLVMEETDFQALESLSKLASYSLSEAKIQLNEDIFFDTENRSIMASGYYLRVRKSSGENGSWVTIKSLGGFEGGTHRREEYVSFLPEGTSVLACPDSRIRDLIFEFTAGLDLFPLLSLKQKRVIRQVKMGKRIIAETYLDRVNLKSKGREKHYNEFEVELKSEGSSEELETIRLFLLKHYNLAESTFSKFERAFLFMENLPEKTFLNLRERVFCAQLADQKNMYGKQAQILMELDKEKSCEELSLLLKVPQTKIRALRSEFKEKRLSIFPFTTYKEKDPEFHLQAGKNCISKKEKKASEFKQWNPESLLEYYGANKNRAEKGREYALTLFDGLSVCHRLGQEERKLLGLAAFLKDNGNSIFPGESARMSREILLTHPVKGLKLHEILMLSLIIELQDLFVSHYVSEKNLISNLKGFHTGLPPGLQNKALMLAAIVSISDLFASLKIQPGKIRSLENVLEIEIIGDVTEKTAKKFEAQSKLWKYLYGSKLLFSQAAEDEKVLIEKESEIKESEIKESEIKEIETKKQAGEEKKPEKKQERKEKRLEKKQAEEEKKPEKKQASREKKPEKKKCRPDEKVTVKPTDSMAQLACKIFSYQFSCMLSHEEGTIKGEDIEELHDMRVAVRRMRAAAKIFEAYLDSEQLEPHLKGLRRTLGSLGDVRDLDVFREKAEKYLKTLPPEHEHDLDPLVAVLTEEREKARKNMLDYLDSEKYRTFKRDFSDVLASPETLILPATNKKHDALPHRVREVLPSILYARLADIRAYSEWVEGPYISVERLHRLRIAAKGMRYTLEFFESVLGEDAKNLIKELKTFQDHLGDLHDTVVALDLLGSYLRTGEWGSVESEKASGKKKFSEGVEGSAEGNAEGIESYLEYREEELQTLLNSFPDAWGKICNGNFRERIENAVKNLY
;
A
#
# COMPACT_ATOMS: atom_id res chain seq x y z
N MET A 1 26.45 -33.48 -35.76
CA MET A 1 26.37 -34.85 -35.22
C MET A 1 27.29 -34.91 -34.02
N SER A 2 26.85 -35.27 -32.82
CA SER A 2 25.49 -35.64 -32.37
C SER A 2 24.74 -34.48 -31.70
N GLU A 3 23.42 -34.58 -31.54
CA GLU A 3 22.63 -33.66 -30.72
C GLU A 3 22.81 -33.90 -29.21
N THR A 4 22.58 -32.85 -28.41
CA THR A 4 22.08 -32.95 -27.03
C THR A 4 21.05 -31.85 -26.79
N ASP A 5 19.84 -32.28 -26.40
CA ASP A 5 18.59 -31.52 -26.36
C ASP A 5 18.52 -30.42 -25.27
N PRO A 6 18.04 -29.18 -25.58
CA PRO A 6 17.85 -28.11 -24.59
C PRO A 6 16.47 -28.14 -23.87
N SER A 7 15.93 -29.32 -23.56
CA SER A 7 14.56 -29.53 -23.03
C SER A 7 14.43 -29.54 -21.49
N SER A 8 15.36 -28.93 -20.75
CA SER A 8 15.48 -29.08 -19.29
C SER A 8 15.55 -27.78 -18.49
N ARG A 9 14.82 -26.72 -18.92
CA ARG A 9 14.75 -25.42 -18.20
C ARG A 9 13.35 -24.87 -17.96
N ASP A 10 12.33 -25.72 -17.92
CA ASP A 10 11.04 -25.37 -17.28
C ASP A 10 11.19 -25.47 -15.75
N GLY A 11 11.76 -24.40 -15.16
CA GLY A 11 11.86 -24.21 -13.72
C GLY A 11 11.09 -22.96 -13.30
N THR A 12 9.82 -23.13 -12.91
CA THR A 12 9.01 -22.02 -12.40
C THR A 12 9.48 -21.61 -11.01
N TRP A 13 10.29 -20.55 -10.94
CA TRP A 13 10.74 -19.94 -9.67
C TRP A 13 9.59 -19.21 -8.96
N VAL A 14 8.67 -20.00 -8.39
CA VAL A 14 7.84 -19.58 -7.26
C VAL A 14 8.79 -19.31 -6.09
N GLY A 15 8.65 -18.21 -5.35
CA GLY A 15 9.59 -17.82 -4.29
C GLY A 15 9.67 -18.83 -3.14
N GLU A 16 10.51 -19.85 -3.26
CA GLU A 16 10.71 -20.88 -2.24
C GLU A 16 11.30 -20.28 -0.96
N LYS A 17 10.85 -20.80 0.19
CA LYS A 17 11.48 -20.55 1.48
C LYS A 17 12.81 -21.33 1.50
N SER A 18 13.92 -20.65 1.24
CA SER A 18 15.24 -21.27 1.29
C SER A 18 15.89 -21.06 2.67
N MET A 19 16.74 -22.02 3.04
CA MET A 19 17.64 -21.88 4.19
C MET A 19 19.06 -21.68 3.67
N GLU A 20 19.55 -20.45 3.77
CA GLU A 20 20.92 -20.08 3.45
C GLU A 20 21.86 -20.63 4.53
N ILE A 21 22.94 -21.30 4.11
CA ILE A 21 23.97 -21.85 4.99
C ILE A 21 25.34 -21.39 4.45
N GLU A 22 26.03 -20.49 5.17
CA GLU A 22 27.32 -19.93 4.73
C GLU A 22 28.37 -19.83 5.84
N SER A 23 29.64 -20.10 5.52
CA SER A 23 30.78 -19.66 6.35
C SER A 23 31.29 -18.31 5.83
N LYS A 24 31.62 -17.39 6.74
CA LYS A 24 31.93 -15.99 6.40
C LYS A 24 33.17 -15.49 7.14
N PHE A 25 34.08 -14.86 6.40
CA PHE A 25 35.39 -14.43 6.89
C PHE A 25 35.70 -12.99 6.46
N LEU A 26 36.29 -12.19 7.35
CA LEU A 26 36.96 -10.95 6.97
C LEU A 26 38.37 -11.30 6.47
N VAL A 27 38.75 -10.72 5.32
CA VAL A 27 40.09 -10.89 4.75
C VAL A 27 40.96 -9.74 5.24
N MET A 28 41.92 -10.05 6.11
CA MET A 28 42.70 -9.03 6.83
C MET A 28 43.78 -8.38 5.97
N GLU A 29 44.43 -9.17 5.11
CA GLU A 29 45.57 -8.75 4.29
C GLU A 29 45.25 -8.74 2.78
N GLU A 30 45.78 -7.74 2.06
CA GLU A 30 45.59 -7.63 0.61
C GLU A 30 46.29 -8.78 -0.16
N THR A 31 47.36 -9.36 0.41
CA THR A 31 48.04 -10.53 -0.15
C THR A 31 47.14 -11.77 -0.16
N ASP A 32 46.37 -11.99 0.91
CA ASP A 32 45.42 -13.10 0.98
C ASP A 32 44.21 -12.86 0.07
N PHE A 33 43.77 -11.60 -0.07
CA PHE A 33 42.76 -11.25 -1.07
C PHE A 33 43.20 -11.62 -2.49
N GLN A 34 44.44 -11.30 -2.87
CA GLN A 34 45.00 -11.65 -4.19
C GLN A 34 45.21 -13.17 -4.35
N ALA A 35 45.61 -13.87 -3.30
CA ALA A 35 45.74 -15.33 -3.31
C ALA A 35 44.37 -16.05 -3.45
N LEU A 36 43.32 -15.51 -2.85
CA LEU A 36 41.94 -16.01 -3.01
C LEU A 36 41.36 -15.63 -4.40
N GLU A 37 41.63 -14.42 -4.91
CA GLU A 37 41.20 -14.00 -6.26
C GLU A 37 41.88 -14.85 -7.36
N SER A 38 43.12 -15.30 -7.15
CA SER A 38 43.87 -16.18 -8.07
C SER A 38 43.68 -17.69 -7.86
N LEU A 39 42.88 -18.11 -6.88
CA LEU A 39 42.75 -19.51 -6.47
C LEU A 39 42.19 -20.44 -7.56
N SER A 40 42.88 -21.56 -7.81
CA SER A 40 42.51 -22.58 -8.81
C SER A 40 41.93 -23.87 -8.22
N LYS A 41 42.23 -24.17 -6.96
CA LYS A 41 41.67 -25.28 -6.17
C LYS A 41 41.49 -24.86 -4.72
N LEU A 42 40.46 -25.37 -4.06
CA LEU A 42 40.15 -25.09 -2.66
C LEU A 42 40.13 -26.41 -1.91
N ALA A 43 41.11 -26.65 -1.02
CA ALA A 43 41.40 -27.98 -0.47
C ALA A 43 41.49 -29.06 -1.58
N SER A 44 40.64 -30.10 -1.52
CA SER A 44 40.52 -31.15 -2.53
C SER A 44 39.63 -30.79 -3.73
N TYR A 45 38.88 -29.69 -3.67
CA TYR A 45 37.86 -29.30 -4.64
C TYR A 45 38.42 -28.47 -5.79
N SER A 46 37.82 -28.60 -6.99
CA SER A 46 38.08 -27.69 -8.12
C SER A 46 37.18 -26.46 -8.05
N LEU A 47 37.65 -25.36 -8.66
CA LEU A 47 36.86 -24.14 -8.82
C LEU A 47 36.47 -23.92 -10.29
N SER A 48 35.36 -23.22 -10.51
CA SER A 48 35.02 -22.68 -11.83
C SER A 48 35.87 -21.45 -12.19
N GLU A 49 35.75 -21.02 -13.44
CA GLU A 49 36.11 -19.66 -13.84
C GLU A 49 35.39 -18.61 -12.97
N ALA A 50 36.00 -17.43 -12.86
CA ALA A 50 35.51 -16.35 -12.02
C ALA A 50 34.47 -15.48 -12.76
N LYS A 51 33.26 -15.37 -12.19
CA LYS A 51 32.27 -14.37 -12.61
C LYS A 51 32.39 -13.14 -11.71
N ILE A 52 32.72 -11.98 -12.28
CA ILE A 52 32.74 -10.70 -11.55
C ILE A 52 31.36 -10.05 -11.64
N GLN A 53 30.87 -9.50 -10.52
CA GLN A 53 29.62 -8.76 -10.43
C GLN A 53 29.84 -7.51 -9.56
N LEU A 54 29.37 -6.34 -10.01
CA LEU A 54 29.31 -5.13 -9.19
C LEU A 54 27.88 -5.01 -8.65
N ASN A 55 27.73 -4.91 -7.33
CA ASN A 55 26.43 -4.91 -6.66
C ASN A 55 26.27 -3.65 -5.80
N GLU A 56 25.08 -3.06 -5.84
CA GLU A 56 24.63 -1.97 -4.98
C GLU A 56 23.40 -2.43 -4.21
N ASP A 57 23.52 -2.52 -2.89
CA ASP A 57 22.46 -2.96 -1.99
C ASP A 57 21.87 -1.75 -1.27
N ILE A 58 20.55 -1.57 -1.35
CA ILE A 58 19.77 -0.61 -0.56
C ILE A 58 18.88 -1.40 0.38
N PHE A 59 18.88 -1.05 1.67
CA PHE A 59 18.06 -1.71 2.69
C PHE A 59 16.90 -0.81 3.08
N PHE A 60 15.72 -1.41 3.29
CA PHE A 60 14.47 -0.70 3.56
C PHE A 60 13.87 -1.14 4.88
N ASP A 61 13.27 -0.21 5.62
CA ASP A 61 12.43 -0.47 6.79
C ASP A 61 11.49 0.72 7.03
N THR A 62 10.55 0.61 7.96
CA THR A 62 9.73 1.75 8.40
C THR A 62 10.56 2.74 9.20
N GLU A 63 10.03 3.94 9.45
CA GLU A 63 10.65 4.93 10.36
C GLU A 63 10.95 4.33 11.75
N ASN A 64 10.00 3.53 12.27
CA ASN A 64 10.13 2.81 13.54
C ASN A 64 10.92 1.49 13.43
N ARG A 65 11.40 1.14 12.23
CA ARG A 65 12.21 -0.05 11.91
C ARG A 65 11.48 -1.38 12.22
N SER A 66 10.24 -1.48 11.76
CA SER A 66 9.33 -2.60 12.07
C SER A 66 9.85 -3.97 11.58
N ILE A 67 10.44 -4.05 10.38
CA ILE A 67 10.98 -5.30 9.82
C ILE A 67 12.15 -5.80 10.67
N MET A 68 13.03 -4.89 11.08
CA MET A 68 14.15 -5.14 11.96
C MET A 68 13.70 -5.55 13.38
N ALA A 69 12.58 -5.01 13.88
CA ALA A 69 11.95 -5.45 15.14
C ALA A 69 11.35 -6.87 15.04
N SER A 70 10.77 -7.22 13.89
CA SER A 70 10.28 -8.58 13.59
C SER A 70 11.41 -9.60 13.45
N GLY A 71 12.66 -9.15 13.28
CA GLY A 71 13.85 -10.00 13.22
C GLY A 71 14.36 -10.28 11.80
N TYR A 72 13.98 -9.44 10.84
CA TYR A 72 14.36 -9.57 9.44
C TYR A 72 15.04 -8.29 8.92
N TYR A 73 15.55 -8.32 7.71
CA TYR A 73 15.84 -7.12 6.93
C TYR A 73 15.37 -7.28 5.48
N LEU A 74 14.90 -6.17 4.90
CA LEU A 74 14.49 -6.06 3.51
C LEU A 74 15.60 -5.37 2.71
N ARG A 75 16.08 -6.02 1.65
CA ARG A 75 17.15 -5.55 0.77
C ARG A 75 16.67 -5.50 -0.67
N VAL A 76 17.04 -4.46 -1.40
CA VAL A 76 16.99 -4.36 -2.86
C VAL A 76 18.42 -4.35 -3.39
N ARG A 77 18.84 -5.40 -4.09
CA ARG A 77 20.16 -5.50 -4.74
C ARG A 77 20.06 -5.15 -6.21
N LYS A 78 20.76 -4.11 -6.66
CA LYS A 78 20.96 -3.84 -8.09
C LYS A 78 22.33 -4.33 -8.52
N SER A 79 22.35 -5.22 -9.52
CA SER A 79 23.58 -5.78 -10.09
C SER A 79 23.93 -5.06 -11.41
N SER A 80 25.20 -4.75 -11.63
CA SER A 80 25.66 -4.11 -12.86
C SER A 80 25.44 -5.02 -14.08
N GLY A 81 24.60 -4.56 -15.01
CA GLY A 81 24.21 -5.29 -16.23
C GLY A 81 22.84 -5.97 -16.15
N GLU A 82 22.17 -5.96 -14.99
CA GLU A 82 20.83 -6.54 -14.83
C GLU A 82 19.75 -5.43 -14.95
N ASN A 83 18.72 -5.67 -15.77
CA ASN A 83 17.62 -4.71 -16.04
C ASN A 83 16.53 -4.78 -14.95
N GLY A 84 16.93 -4.67 -13.69
CA GLY A 84 16.07 -4.78 -12.51
C GLY A 84 16.89 -4.88 -11.24
N SER A 85 16.25 -5.36 -10.17
CA SER A 85 16.89 -5.58 -8.88
C SER A 85 16.35 -6.85 -8.23
N TRP A 86 17.09 -7.43 -7.29
CA TRP A 86 16.63 -8.54 -6.48
C TRP A 86 16.12 -8.03 -5.13
N VAL A 87 14.83 -8.22 -4.88
CA VAL A 87 14.25 -8.04 -3.54
C VAL A 87 14.57 -9.26 -2.72
N THR A 88 14.93 -9.04 -1.47
CA THR A 88 15.32 -10.09 -0.55
C THR A 88 14.84 -9.76 0.85
N ILE A 89 14.13 -10.69 1.48
CA ILE A 89 13.90 -10.70 2.93
C ILE A 89 14.80 -11.78 3.52
N LYS A 90 15.64 -11.42 4.49
CA LYS A 90 16.52 -12.35 5.24
C LYS A 90 16.33 -12.19 6.74
N SER A 91 16.41 -13.28 7.49
CA SER A 91 16.42 -13.23 8.96
C SER A 91 17.72 -12.60 9.50
N LEU A 92 17.65 -11.95 10.67
CA LEU A 92 18.82 -11.41 11.39
C LEU A 92 19.54 -12.50 12.22
N GLY A 93 20.84 -12.32 12.48
CA GLY A 93 21.65 -13.28 13.21
C GLY A 93 21.80 -14.63 12.50
N GLY A 94 21.67 -15.72 13.28
CA GLY A 94 21.81 -17.09 12.78
C GLY A 94 23.24 -17.65 12.74
N PHE A 95 24.23 -16.96 13.34
CA PHE A 95 25.61 -17.44 13.41
C PHE A 95 25.82 -18.44 14.56
N GLU A 96 26.15 -19.68 14.22
CA GLU A 96 26.49 -20.75 15.16
C GLU A 96 27.60 -21.64 14.56
N GLY A 97 28.60 -22.03 15.37
CA GLY A 97 29.66 -22.94 14.93
C GLY A 97 30.48 -22.45 13.71
N GLY A 98 30.68 -21.14 13.54
CA GLY A 98 31.39 -20.57 12.39
C GLY A 98 30.55 -20.41 11.11
N THR A 99 29.26 -20.71 11.18
CA THR A 99 28.34 -20.75 10.02
C THR A 99 27.09 -19.90 10.29
N HIS A 100 26.66 -19.09 9.33
CA HIS A 100 25.34 -18.46 9.35
C HIS A 100 24.31 -19.43 8.79
N ARG A 101 23.19 -19.61 9.51
CA ARG A 101 21.98 -20.32 9.05
C ARG A 101 20.81 -19.35 9.10
N ARG A 102 20.24 -18.99 7.95
CA ARG A 102 19.22 -17.93 7.83
C ARG A 102 18.07 -18.34 6.92
N GLU A 103 16.87 -17.85 7.20
CA GLU A 103 15.78 -17.90 6.22
C GLU A 103 15.99 -16.79 5.18
N GLU A 104 15.79 -17.14 3.90
CA GLU A 104 15.79 -16.19 2.80
C GLU A 104 14.54 -16.36 1.91
N TYR A 105 13.99 -15.23 1.48
CA TYR A 105 12.94 -15.13 0.47
C TYR A 105 13.44 -14.17 -0.61
N VAL A 106 13.57 -14.64 -1.86
CA VAL A 106 14.11 -13.87 -2.99
C VAL A 106 13.05 -13.70 -4.07
N SER A 107 12.96 -12.52 -4.67
CA SER A 107 12.25 -12.33 -5.94
C SER A 107 12.91 -11.26 -6.81
N PHE A 108 12.68 -11.36 -8.12
CA PHE A 108 13.13 -10.35 -9.08
C PHE A 108 12.11 -9.20 -9.14
N LEU A 109 12.59 -8.00 -8.87
CA LEU A 109 11.85 -6.74 -8.93
C LEU A 109 12.19 -6.04 -10.26
N PRO A 110 11.25 -5.95 -11.22
CA PRO A 110 11.49 -5.27 -12.49
C PRO A 110 11.83 -3.79 -12.28
N GLU A 111 12.74 -3.25 -13.09
CA GLU A 111 13.21 -1.86 -12.95
C GLU A 111 12.04 -0.85 -13.00
N GLY A 112 11.98 0.03 -12.00
CA GLY A 112 10.89 1.01 -11.83
C GLY A 112 9.67 0.51 -11.04
N THR A 113 9.72 -0.69 -10.47
CA THR A 113 8.65 -1.24 -9.60
C THR A 113 8.92 -0.88 -8.14
N SER A 114 7.91 -0.43 -7.39
CA SER A 114 8.02 -0.22 -5.94
C SER A 114 8.19 -1.56 -5.20
N VAL A 115 8.92 -1.56 -4.09
CA VAL A 115 9.15 -2.78 -3.27
C VAL A 115 7.84 -3.32 -2.70
N LEU A 116 6.88 -2.45 -2.38
CA LEU A 116 5.51 -2.81 -1.97
C LEU A 116 4.74 -3.52 -3.11
N ALA A 117 5.11 -3.27 -4.36
CA ALA A 117 4.54 -3.86 -5.57
C ALA A 117 5.40 -5.02 -6.13
N CYS A 118 6.26 -5.63 -5.31
CA CYS A 118 7.05 -6.82 -5.66
C CYS A 118 6.17 -7.90 -6.34
N PRO A 119 6.57 -8.54 -7.46
CA PRO A 119 5.70 -9.50 -8.16
C PRO A 119 5.32 -10.72 -7.32
N ASP A 120 6.23 -11.24 -6.50
CA ASP A 120 5.98 -12.37 -5.61
C ASP A 120 5.02 -11.97 -4.47
N SER A 121 3.97 -12.77 -4.26
CA SER A 121 2.98 -12.47 -3.21
C SER A 121 3.56 -12.65 -1.81
N ARG A 122 4.31 -13.73 -1.55
CA ARG A 122 4.86 -14.06 -0.23
C ARG A 122 5.73 -12.91 0.29
N ILE A 123 6.51 -12.29 -0.58
CA ILE A 123 7.32 -11.11 -0.22
C ILE A 123 6.44 -9.87 0.08
N ARG A 124 5.39 -9.58 -0.70
CA ARG A 124 4.46 -8.49 -0.36
C ARG A 124 3.73 -8.75 0.95
N ASP A 125 3.27 -9.98 1.14
CA ASP A 125 2.47 -10.42 2.28
C ASP A 125 3.32 -10.34 3.57
N LEU A 126 4.59 -10.78 3.54
CA LEU A 126 5.56 -10.61 4.63
C LEU A 126 5.89 -9.13 4.92
N ILE A 127 6.04 -8.29 3.89
CA ILE A 127 6.26 -6.85 4.10
C ILE A 127 5.04 -6.24 4.80
N PHE A 128 3.84 -6.54 4.32
CA PHE A 128 2.59 -6.04 4.87
C PHE A 128 2.35 -6.51 6.32
N GLU A 129 2.66 -7.77 6.62
CA GLU A 129 2.65 -8.35 7.98
C GLU A 129 3.63 -7.63 8.90
N PHE A 130 4.88 -7.40 8.46
CA PHE A 130 5.90 -6.76 9.29
C PHE A 130 5.75 -5.24 9.44
N THR A 131 5.06 -4.55 8.52
CA THR A 131 4.84 -3.10 8.63
C THR A 131 3.47 -2.72 9.20
N ALA A 132 2.49 -3.62 9.24
CA ALA A 132 1.07 -3.30 9.46
C ALA A 132 0.54 -2.20 8.50
N GLY A 133 1.07 -2.16 7.28
CA GLY A 133 0.75 -1.12 6.29
C GLY A 133 1.36 0.25 6.59
N LEU A 134 2.47 0.31 7.34
CA LEU A 134 3.33 1.51 7.44
C LEU A 134 4.28 1.61 6.24
N ASP A 135 4.62 2.85 5.89
CA ASP A 135 5.50 3.19 4.76
C ASP A 135 6.95 2.73 4.97
N LEU A 136 7.63 2.44 3.85
CA LEU A 136 9.03 2.02 3.82
C LEU A 136 9.96 3.15 3.39
N PHE A 137 11.10 3.26 4.06
CA PHE A 137 12.15 4.23 3.80
C PHE A 137 13.50 3.52 3.57
N PRO A 138 14.36 4.05 2.67
CA PRO A 138 15.72 3.53 2.51
C PRO A 138 16.54 3.85 3.77
N LEU A 139 16.89 2.81 4.53
CA LEU A 139 17.58 2.89 5.81
C LEU A 139 19.09 3.13 5.63
N LEU A 140 19.73 2.36 4.75
CA LEU A 140 21.16 2.48 4.41
C LEU A 140 21.48 1.81 3.07
N SER A 141 22.66 2.08 2.52
CA SER A 141 23.16 1.44 1.29
C SER A 141 24.63 1.03 1.39
N LEU A 142 25.04 0.04 0.59
CA LEU A 142 26.44 -0.34 0.39
C LEU A 142 26.72 -0.72 -1.08
N LYS A 143 27.99 -0.63 -1.48
CA LYS A 143 28.45 -1.07 -2.82
C LYS A 143 29.57 -2.10 -2.68
N GLN A 144 29.62 -3.09 -3.57
CA GLN A 144 30.64 -4.13 -3.53
C GLN A 144 31.04 -4.64 -4.93
N LYS A 145 32.33 -4.96 -5.11
CA LYS A 145 32.82 -5.82 -6.19
C LYS A 145 32.85 -7.25 -5.66
N ARG A 146 32.03 -8.13 -6.23
CA ARG A 146 31.96 -9.56 -5.93
C ARG A 146 32.66 -10.38 -7.01
N VAL A 147 33.46 -11.38 -6.61
CA VAL A 147 33.99 -12.43 -7.49
C VAL A 147 33.37 -13.76 -7.07
N ILE A 148 32.68 -14.41 -8.01
CA ILE A 148 31.91 -15.64 -7.77
C ILE A 148 32.62 -16.83 -8.42
N ARG A 149 32.78 -17.95 -7.70
CA ARG A 149 33.20 -19.25 -8.25
C ARG A 149 32.40 -20.41 -7.64
N GLN A 150 32.14 -21.44 -8.45
CA GLN A 150 31.54 -22.70 -7.98
C GLN A 150 32.61 -23.68 -7.50
N VAL A 151 32.42 -24.25 -6.31
CA VAL A 151 33.23 -25.32 -5.72
C VAL A 151 32.68 -26.67 -6.15
N LYS A 152 33.52 -27.51 -6.76
CA LYS A 152 33.07 -28.76 -7.39
C LYS A 152 33.87 -29.98 -6.97
N MET A 153 33.17 -31.11 -6.84
CA MET A 153 33.77 -32.44 -6.68
C MET A 153 33.33 -33.32 -7.85
N GLY A 154 34.21 -33.44 -8.85
CA GLY A 154 33.86 -34.07 -10.13
C GLY A 154 32.78 -33.25 -10.85
N LYS A 155 31.57 -33.82 -10.95
CA LYS A 155 30.40 -33.12 -11.50
C LYS A 155 29.54 -32.39 -10.45
N ARG A 156 29.66 -32.74 -9.16
CA ARG A 156 28.82 -32.17 -8.08
C ARG A 156 29.16 -30.71 -7.81
N ILE A 157 28.15 -29.87 -7.54
CA ILE A 157 28.31 -28.47 -7.10
C ILE A 157 28.09 -28.38 -5.60
N ILE A 158 29.19 -28.32 -4.85
CA ILE A 158 29.20 -28.38 -3.39
C ILE A 158 28.81 -27.04 -2.78
N ALA A 159 29.42 -25.95 -3.26
CA ALA A 159 29.26 -24.61 -2.72
C ALA A 159 29.49 -23.55 -3.80
N GLU A 160 29.13 -22.30 -3.53
CA GLU A 160 29.68 -21.13 -4.24
C GLU A 160 30.50 -20.27 -3.28
N THR A 161 31.62 -19.74 -3.76
CA THR A 161 32.42 -18.78 -3.03
C THR A 161 32.19 -17.37 -3.56
N TYR A 162 32.19 -16.41 -2.64
CA TYR A 162 32.09 -15.00 -2.97
C TYR A 162 33.23 -14.23 -2.30
N LEU A 163 34.15 -13.68 -3.10
CA LEU A 163 35.17 -12.75 -2.62
C LEU A 163 34.68 -11.31 -2.90
N ASP A 164 34.39 -10.56 -1.84
CA ASP A 164 33.85 -9.20 -1.91
C ASP A 164 34.87 -8.15 -1.47
N ARG A 165 34.98 -7.07 -2.23
CA ARG A 165 35.49 -5.78 -1.75
C ARG A 165 34.31 -4.84 -1.50
N VAL A 166 34.03 -4.52 -0.24
CA VAL A 166 32.86 -3.76 0.19
C VAL A 166 33.22 -2.30 0.51
N ASN A 167 32.32 -1.39 0.15
CA ASN A 167 32.36 0.03 0.46
C ASN A 167 31.06 0.43 1.19
N LEU A 168 31.20 0.89 2.43
CA LEU A 168 30.13 1.49 3.23
C LEU A 168 30.29 3.02 3.26
N LYS A 169 29.24 3.77 2.95
CA LYS A 169 29.20 5.23 3.12
C LYS A 169 28.01 5.63 3.98
N SER A 170 28.23 6.42 5.04
CA SER A 170 27.15 6.90 5.91
C SER A 170 27.56 8.15 6.70
N LYS A 171 26.70 9.17 6.74
CA LYS A 171 26.88 10.41 7.53
C LYS A 171 28.30 11.02 7.37
N GLY A 172 28.77 11.13 6.12
CA GLY A 172 30.10 11.68 5.77
C GLY A 172 31.31 10.76 6.02
N ARG A 173 31.11 9.54 6.56
CA ARG A 173 32.17 8.55 6.80
C ARG A 173 32.14 7.45 5.75
N GLU A 174 33.32 6.90 5.45
CA GLU A 174 33.52 5.78 4.52
C GLU A 174 34.32 4.66 5.21
N LYS A 175 33.90 3.39 5.05
CA LYS A 175 34.61 2.20 5.55
C LYS A 175 34.72 1.18 4.42
N HIS A 176 35.95 0.86 4.03
CA HIS A 176 36.26 -0.26 3.14
C HIS A 176 36.58 -1.51 3.98
N TYR A 177 36.21 -2.68 3.47
CA TYR A 177 36.72 -3.96 3.98
C TYR A 177 36.60 -5.05 2.90
N ASN A 178 37.41 -6.09 3.04
CA ASN A 178 37.37 -7.29 2.21
C ASN A 178 36.68 -8.43 2.98
N GLU A 179 35.84 -9.21 2.32
CA GLU A 179 35.11 -10.36 2.91
C GLU A 179 35.15 -11.56 1.97
N PHE A 180 35.21 -12.77 2.53
CA PHE A 180 35.10 -14.03 1.81
C PHE A 180 33.94 -14.86 2.38
N GLU A 181 33.02 -15.28 1.52
CA GLU A 181 31.87 -16.12 1.83
C GLU A 181 32.02 -17.49 1.15
N VAL A 182 31.56 -18.55 1.80
CA VAL A 182 31.38 -19.89 1.22
C VAL A 182 29.96 -20.34 1.52
N GLU A 183 29.08 -20.30 0.52
CA GLU A 183 27.66 -20.64 0.63
C GLU A 183 27.42 -22.08 0.13
N LEU A 184 26.86 -22.93 0.98
CA LEU A 184 26.58 -24.33 0.68
C LEU A 184 25.42 -24.44 -0.33
N LYS A 185 25.58 -25.28 -1.36
CA LYS A 185 24.52 -25.56 -2.35
C LYS A 185 23.90 -26.93 -2.09
N SER A 186 22.79 -27.22 -2.76
CA SER A 186 21.93 -28.38 -2.51
C SER A 186 22.59 -29.77 -2.64
N GLU A 187 23.74 -29.86 -3.31
CA GLU A 187 24.49 -31.12 -3.44
C GLU A 187 25.65 -31.23 -2.43
N GLY A 188 25.88 -30.24 -1.56
CA GLY A 188 26.98 -30.22 -0.58
C GLY A 188 26.54 -30.51 0.86
N SER A 189 27.43 -31.09 1.68
CA SER A 189 27.18 -31.36 3.10
C SER A 189 27.78 -30.29 4.03
N SER A 190 27.27 -30.19 5.27
CA SER A 190 27.89 -29.33 6.30
C SER A 190 29.30 -29.80 6.70
N GLU A 191 29.66 -31.06 6.47
CA GLU A 191 31.01 -31.59 6.69
C GLU A 191 31.97 -31.14 5.58
N GLU A 192 31.49 -31.10 4.33
CA GLU A 192 32.24 -30.55 3.19
C GLU A 192 32.48 -29.04 3.39
N LEU A 193 31.49 -28.29 3.92
CA LEU A 193 31.64 -26.88 4.33
C LEU A 193 32.67 -26.70 5.45
N GLU A 194 32.59 -27.48 6.53
CA GLU A 194 33.53 -27.40 7.64
C GLU A 194 34.96 -27.76 7.21
N THR A 195 35.12 -28.73 6.31
CA THR A 195 36.42 -29.07 5.71
C THR A 195 37.01 -27.88 4.95
N ILE A 196 36.20 -27.15 4.20
CA ILE A 196 36.62 -25.93 3.48
C ILE A 196 36.96 -24.81 4.46
N ARG A 197 36.13 -24.58 5.49
CA ARG A 197 36.35 -23.59 6.55
C ARG A 197 37.65 -23.82 7.31
N LEU A 198 37.92 -25.05 7.75
CA LEU A 198 39.16 -25.41 8.46
C LEU A 198 40.39 -25.29 7.57
N PHE A 199 40.28 -25.57 6.27
CA PHE A 199 41.35 -25.32 5.31
C PHE A 199 41.64 -23.81 5.18
N LEU A 200 40.60 -22.99 5.00
CA LEU A 200 40.73 -21.53 4.86
C LEU A 200 41.40 -20.89 6.08
N LEU A 201 40.91 -21.19 7.29
CA LEU A 201 41.46 -20.66 8.54
C LEU A 201 42.91 -21.12 8.84
N LYS A 202 43.37 -22.20 8.21
CA LYS A 202 44.74 -22.73 8.35
C LYS A 202 45.73 -22.12 7.37
N HIS A 203 45.26 -21.66 6.21
CA HIS A 203 46.11 -21.30 5.06
C HIS A 203 46.10 -19.81 4.69
N TYR A 204 45.22 -18.99 5.29
CA TYR A 204 45.08 -17.55 5.03
C TYR A 204 44.80 -16.77 6.33
N ASN A 205 45.17 -15.50 6.41
CA ASN A 205 44.90 -14.63 7.56
C ASN A 205 43.44 -14.14 7.57
N LEU A 206 42.53 -15.05 7.95
CA LEU A 206 41.08 -14.86 7.92
C LEU A 206 40.50 -14.82 9.33
N ALA A 207 39.71 -13.78 9.61
CA ALA A 207 38.95 -13.65 10.86
C ALA A 207 37.49 -14.06 10.65
N GLU A 208 36.95 -14.94 11.50
CA GLU A 208 35.55 -15.36 11.39
C GLU A 208 34.57 -14.20 11.64
N SER A 209 33.54 -14.12 10.81
CA SER A 209 32.59 -13.02 10.82
C SER A 209 31.24 -13.43 11.43
N THR A 210 31.02 -13.05 12.69
CA THR A 210 29.74 -13.24 13.41
C THR A 210 28.56 -12.45 12.83
N PHE A 211 28.81 -11.40 12.05
CA PHE A 211 27.81 -10.49 11.49
C PHE A 211 27.61 -10.65 9.99
N SER A 212 26.42 -10.35 9.51
CA SER A 212 26.12 -10.10 8.09
C SER A 212 26.62 -8.73 7.62
N LYS A 213 26.66 -8.53 6.30
CA LYS A 213 26.96 -7.23 5.69
C LYS A 213 25.97 -6.14 6.11
N PHE A 214 24.69 -6.46 6.28
CA PHE A 214 23.68 -5.55 6.81
C PHE A 214 24.00 -5.11 8.24
N GLU A 215 24.29 -6.07 9.13
CA GLU A 215 24.58 -5.77 10.53
C GLU A 215 25.85 -4.90 10.66
N ARG A 216 26.91 -5.20 9.91
CA ARG A 216 28.11 -4.34 9.84
C ARG A 216 27.80 -2.92 9.33
N ALA A 217 26.97 -2.80 8.29
CA ALA A 217 26.62 -1.51 7.72
C ALA A 217 25.74 -0.67 8.67
N PHE A 218 24.83 -1.32 9.41
CA PHE A 218 24.00 -0.68 10.42
C PHE A 218 24.84 -0.23 11.64
N LEU A 219 25.70 -1.09 12.18
CA LEU A 219 26.61 -0.73 13.28
C LEU A 219 27.51 0.45 12.90
N PHE A 220 28.02 0.47 11.67
CA PHE A 220 28.78 1.59 11.12
C PHE A 220 27.93 2.88 11.05
N MET A 221 26.73 2.82 10.48
CA MET A 221 25.79 3.95 10.35
C MET A 221 25.47 4.62 11.70
N GLU A 222 25.22 3.81 12.74
CA GLU A 222 24.88 4.30 14.08
C GLU A 222 26.10 4.52 14.98
N ASN A 223 27.31 4.30 14.47
CA ASN A 223 28.58 4.45 15.20
C ASN A 223 28.66 3.61 16.49
N LEU A 224 28.23 2.35 16.38
CA LEU A 224 28.19 1.37 17.46
C LEU A 224 29.43 0.46 17.44
N PRO A 225 29.90 -0.04 18.61
CA PRO A 225 30.97 -1.03 18.68
C PRO A 225 30.54 -2.38 18.07
N GLU A 226 31.51 -3.17 17.62
CA GLU A 226 31.26 -4.52 17.05
C GLU A 226 31.01 -5.59 18.15
N LYS A 227 30.97 -5.21 19.43
CA LYS A 227 30.45 -6.02 20.54
C LYS A 227 29.39 -5.20 21.28
N THR A 228 28.18 -5.72 21.37
CA THR A 228 27.01 -5.07 22.00
C THR A 228 26.28 -6.03 22.93
N PHE A 229 25.54 -5.49 23.90
CA PHE A 229 24.72 -6.28 24.84
C PHE A 229 23.37 -6.67 24.22
N LEU A 230 22.84 -5.79 23.36
CA LEU A 230 21.66 -5.99 22.53
C LEU A 230 22.09 -6.28 21.09
N ASN A 231 21.53 -7.34 20.51
CA ASN A 231 21.57 -7.55 19.06
C ASN A 231 20.70 -6.49 18.34
N LEU A 232 20.74 -6.49 17.01
CA LEU A 232 20.08 -5.46 16.21
C LEU A 232 18.54 -5.46 16.37
N ARG A 233 17.91 -6.63 16.42
CA ARG A 233 16.46 -6.78 16.68
C ARG A 233 16.08 -6.20 18.05
N GLU A 234 16.84 -6.59 19.08
CA GLU A 234 16.62 -6.15 20.46
C GLU A 234 16.80 -4.64 20.65
N ARG A 235 17.82 -4.07 20.01
CA ARG A 235 18.09 -2.62 20.03
C ARG A 235 16.92 -1.81 19.49
N VAL A 236 16.34 -2.23 18.36
CA VAL A 236 15.17 -1.59 17.77
C VAL A 236 13.91 -1.82 18.61
N PHE A 237 13.70 -3.06 19.08
CA PHE A 237 12.58 -3.38 19.96
C PHE A 237 12.58 -2.49 21.21
N CYS A 238 13.73 -2.26 21.84
CA CYS A 238 13.86 -1.34 22.96
C CYS A 238 13.68 0.13 22.52
N ALA A 239 14.21 0.55 21.38
CA ALA A 239 14.08 1.93 20.89
C ALA A 239 12.61 2.34 20.68
N GLN A 240 11.77 1.46 20.12
CA GLN A 240 10.31 1.70 19.96
C GLN A 240 9.55 1.90 21.29
N LEU A 241 10.14 1.49 22.42
CA LEU A 241 9.53 1.53 23.75
C LEU A 241 10.13 2.61 24.66
N ALA A 242 11.39 3.01 24.44
CA ALA A 242 12.18 3.78 25.42
C ALA A 242 11.58 5.13 25.84
N ASP A 243 10.89 5.83 24.94
CA ASP A 243 10.24 7.12 25.24
C ASP A 243 8.92 7.00 26.04
N GLN A 244 8.39 5.77 26.18
CA GLN A 244 7.11 5.53 26.82
C GLN A 244 7.25 5.50 28.36
N LYS A 245 6.48 6.33 29.07
CA LYS A 245 6.59 6.50 30.54
C LYS A 245 6.17 5.28 31.40
N ASN A 246 5.76 4.18 30.79
CA ASN A 246 5.35 2.94 31.46
C ASN A 246 6.54 2.05 31.88
N MET A 247 6.24 0.91 32.50
CA MET A 247 7.24 -0.06 32.99
C MET A 247 8.12 -0.61 31.86
N TYR A 248 7.53 -0.96 30.72
CA TYR A 248 8.24 -1.55 29.59
C TYR A 248 9.18 -0.55 28.90
N GLY A 249 8.78 0.73 28.80
CA GLY A 249 9.67 1.79 28.32
C GLY A 249 10.85 2.05 29.26
N LYS A 250 10.61 2.06 30.59
CA LYS A 250 11.68 2.13 31.60
C LYS A 250 12.63 0.92 31.52
N GLN A 251 12.12 -0.30 31.32
CA GLN A 251 12.95 -1.49 31.11
C GLN A 251 13.80 -1.37 29.84
N ALA A 252 13.18 -0.96 28.72
CA ALA A 252 13.86 -0.73 27.44
C ALA A 252 14.97 0.33 27.54
N GLN A 253 14.70 1.44 28.22
CA GLN A 253 15.68 2.50 28.46
C GLN A 253 16.87 1.99 29.29
N ILE A 254 16.64 1.21 30.36
CA ILE A 254 17.72 0.58 31.13
C ILE A 254 18.55 -0.36 30.25
N LEU A 255 17.92 -1.18 29.41
CA LEU A 255 18.62 -2.10 28.51
C LEU A 255 19.46 -1.38 27.45
N MET A 256 18.95 -0.30 26.85
CA MET A 256 19.68 0.51 25.87
C MET A 256 20.85 1.28 26.48
N GLU A 257 20.74 1.71 27.74
CA GLU A 257 21.83 2.41 28.41
C GLU A 257 22.88 1.43 29.00
N LEU A 258 22.48 0.23 29.43
CA LEU A 258 23.40 -0.90 29.73
C LEU A 258 24.20 -1.36 28.52
N ASP A 259 23.63 -1.23 27.32
CA ASP A 259 24.28 -1.54 26.05
C ASP A 259 25.30 -0.48 25.62
N LYS A 260 25.15 0.77 26.09
CA LYS A 260 26.17 1.84 26.02
C LYS A 260 27.23 1.71 27.13
N GLU A 261 27.44 0.48 27.62
CA GLU A 261 28.40 0.06 28.65
C GLU A 261 28.29 0.76 30.03
N LYS A 262 27.23 1.55 30.29
CA LYS A 262 27.07 2.27 31.55
C LYS A 262 26.94 1.36 32.77
N SER A 263 27.47 1.84 33.89
CA SER A 263 27.48 1.14 35.18
C SER A 263 26.09 1.08 35.81
N CYS A 264 25.83 0.05 36.61
CA CYS A 264 24.56 -0.06 37.35
C CYS A 264 24.36 1.10 38.36
N GLU A 265 25.46 1.70 38.82
CA GLU A 265 25.51 2.83 39.73
C GLU A 265 25.14 4.12 38.99
N GLU A 266 25.74 4.37 37.83
CA GLU A 266 25.44 5.51 36.93
C GLU A 266 23.96 5.51 36.50
N LEU A 267 23.45 4.36 36.07
CA LEU A 267 22.04 4.21 35.66
C LEU A 267 21.06 4.42 36.82
N SER A 268 21.48 4.10 38.04
CA SER A 268 20.66 4.28 39.24
C SER A 268 20.48 5.77 39.57
N LEU A 269 21.54 6.57 39.38
CA LEU A 269 21.49 8.03 39.48
C LEU A 269 20.70 8.66 38.33
N LEU A 270 20.98 8.25 37.09
CA LEU A 270 20.40 8.82 35.86
C LEU A 270 18.88 8.62 35.79
N LEU A 271 18.41 7.39 36.08
CA LEU A 271 17.00 7.00 35.90
C LEU A 271 16.20 6.96 37.20
N LYS A 272 16.84 7.25 38.35
CA LYS A 272 16.27 7.16 39.71
C LYS A 272 15.70 5.77 40.05
N VAL A 273 16.27 4.70 39.48
CA VAL A 273 15.88 3.30 39.70
C VAL A 273 16.90 2.61 40.62
N PRO A 274 16.50 1.88 41.68
CA PRO A 274 17.46 1.18 42.55
C PRO A 274 18.35 0.18 41.80
N GLN A 275 19.66 0.18 42.11
CA GLN A 275 20.66 -0.73 41.52
C GLN A 275 20.24 -2.20 41.54
N THR A 276 19.53 -2.64 42.59
CA THR A 276 19.02 -4.01 42.73
C THR A 276 18.04 -4.38 41.61
N LYS A 277 17.14 -3.46 41.21
CA LYS A 277 16.21 -3.67 40.09
C LYS A 277 16.94 -3.68 38.75
N ILE A 278 17.94 -2.82 38.57
CA ILE A 278 18.77 -2.78 37.35
C ILE A 278 19.56 -4.09 37.18
N ARG A 279 20.19 -4.58 38.27
CA ARG A 279 20.92 -5.86 38.28
C ARG A 279 19.99 -7.06 38.06
N ALA A 280 18.79 -7.06 38.64
CA ALA A 280 17.77 -8.09 38.40
C ALA A 280 17.34 -8.14 36.93
N LEU A 281 16.93 -7.00 36.35
CA LEU A 281 16.54 -6.88 34.94
C LEU A 281 17.68 -7.32 34.00
N ARG A 282 18.94 -6.94 34.30
CA ARG A 282 20.10 -7.36 33.51
C ARG A 282 20.35 -8.87 33.57
N SER A 283 20.05 -9.53 34.70
CA SER A 283 20.15 -10.99 34.83
C SER A 283 19.02 -11.69 34.09
N GLU A 284 17.78 -11.24 34.29
CA GLU A 284 16.59 -11.81 33.66
C GLU A 284 16.63 -11.67 32.13
N PHE A 285 17.07 -10.52 31.62
CA PHE A 285 17.25 -10.32 30.18
C PHE A 285 18.39 -11.18 29.60
N LYS A 286 19.44 -11.54 30.37
CA LYS A 286 20.45 -12.50 29.89
C LYS A 286 19.85 -13.88 29.62
N GLU A 287 18.95 -14.34 30.48
CA GLU A 287 18.30 -15.65 30.37
C GLU A 287 17.15 -15.67 29.35
N LYS A 288 16.29 -14.64 29.38
CA LYS A 288 15.01 -14.63 28.63
C LYS A 288 15.06 -13.82 27.33
N ARG A 289 16.09 -13.00 27.13
CA ARG A 289 16.19 -11.98 26.05
C ARG A 289 14.88 -11.17 25.97
N LEU A 290 14.32 -10.99 24.77
CA LEU A 290 13.07 -10.28 24.54
C LEU A 290 11.85 -10.88 25.28
N SER A 291 11.88 -12.14 25.71
CA SER A 291 10.75 -12.83 26.37
C SER A 291 10.35 -12.26 27.73
N ILE A 292 11.01 -11.21 28.21
CA ILE A 292 10.54 -10.38 29.34
C ILE A 292 9.39 -9.43 28.94
N PHE A 293 9.28 -9.08 27.66
CA PHE A 293 8.21 -8.25 27.12
C PHE A 293 7.07 -9.12 26.58
N PRO A 294 5.80 -8.78 26.81
CA PRO A 294 4.68 -9.64 26.46
C PRO A 294 4.45 -9.82 24.94
N PHE A 295 4.96 -8.89 24.13
CA PHE A 295 4.73 -8.79 22.68
C PHE A 295 5.65 -9.65 21.81
N THR A 296 6.37 -10.62 22.40
CA THR A 296 7.58 -11.21 21.79
C THR A 296 7.50 -12.71 21.53
N THR A 297 6.50 -13.37 22.08
CA THR A 297 6.39 -14.83 22.09
C THR A 297 5.32 -15.32 21.13
N TYR A 298 5.78 -15.71 19.94
CA TYR A 298 4.97 -16.29 18.87
C TYR A 298 4.38 -17.66 19.23
N LYS A 299 3.27 -18.02 18.58
CA LYS A 299 2.69 -19.36 18.59
C LYS A 299 2.02 -19.61 17.23
N GLU A 300 2.17 -20.80 16.67
CA GLU A 300 1.41 -21.19 15.48
C GLU A 300 -0.09 -21.34 15.79
N LYS A 301 -0.92 -20.95 14.82
CA LYS A 301 -2.36 -21.23 14.65
C LYS A 301 -3.17 -21.66 15.90
N ASP A 302 -4.06 -20.77 16.34
CA ASP A 302 -5.39 -21.18 16.80
C ASP A 302 -6.42 -21.05 15.64
N PRO A 303 -7.62 -21.67 15.72
CA PRO A 303 -8.47 -21.91 14.55
C PRO A 303 -9.16 -20.67 13.96
N GLU A 304 -9.42 -20.73 12.66
CA GLU A 304 -10.34 -19.82 11.97
C GLU A 304 -11.73 -19.88 12.61
N PHE A 305 -12.32 -18.71 12.90
CA PHE A 305 -13.75 -18.61 13.17
C PHE A 305 -14.38 -17.60 12.21
N HIS A 306 -14.91 -18.10 11.10
CA HIS A 306 -15.58 -17.28 10.10
C HIS A 306 -16.91 -16.78 10.63
N LEU A 307 -17.05 -15.45 10.78
CA LEU A 307 -18.33 -14.80 11.06
C LEU A 307 -19.22 -14.87 9.81
N GLN A 308 -19.80 -16.05 9.56
CA GLN A 308 -20.87 -16.20 8.59
C GLN A 308 -22.01 -15.25 8.96
N ALA A 309 -22.53 -14.50 7.98
CA ALA A 309 -23.72 -13.65 8.15
C ALA A 309 -24.99 -14.52 8.33
N GLY A 310 -25.09 -15.14 9.52
CA GLY A 310 -26.02 -16.20 9.86
C GLY A 310 -27.43 -15.70 10.14
N LYS A 311 -28.21 -15.48 9.06
CA LYS A 311 -29.67 -15.70 8.97
C LYS A 311 -30.45 -15.70 10.32
N ASN A 312 -30.62 -14.56 11.00
CA ASN A 312 -31.63 -14.48 12.09
C ASN A 312 -32.24 -13.10 12.39
N CYS A 313 -31.84 -11.99 11.75
CA CYS A 313 -32.44 -10.66 11.98
C CYS A 313 -33.21 -10.06 10.78
N ILE A 314 -33.18 -10.67 9.60
CA ILE A 314 -33.92 -10.15 8.42
C ILE A 314 -35.25 -10.89 8.26
N SER A 315 -36.36 -10.18 8.50
CA SER A 315 -37.70 -10.71 8.22
C SER A 315 -37.90 -10.90 6.71
N LYS A 316 -38.73 -11.88 6.30
CA LYS A 316 -38.79 -12.43 4.93
C LYS A 316 -39.32 -11.49 3.81
N LYS A 317 -39.32 -10.17 3.98
CA LYS A 317 -39.87 -9.21 2.99
C LYS A 317 -38.87 -8.31 2.27
N GLU A 318 -37.62 -8.17 2.73
CA GLU A 318 -36.66 -7.28 2.08
C GLU A 318 -35.49 -8.04 1.46
N LYS A 319 -35.46 -8.01 0.13
CA LYS A 319 -34.34 -8.42 -0.72
C LYS A 319 -34.13 -7.38 -1.81
N LYS A 320 -33.15 -6.50 -1.61
CA LYS A 320 -32.45 -5.76 -2.66
C LYS A 320 -30.94 -5.95 -2.43
N ALA A 321 -30.12 -5.69 -3.45
CA ALA A 321 -28.68 -5.83 -3.34
C ALA A 321 -28.14 -4.85 -2.28
N SER A 322 -27.19 -5.31 -1.46
CA SER A 322 -26.55 -4.47 -0.44
C SER A 322 -25.29 -3.83 -1.01
N GLU A 323 -25.14 -2.53 -0.79
CA GLU A 323 -23.84 -1.88 -0.84
C GLU A 323 -22.92 -2.48 0.22
N PHE A 324 -21.62 -2.45 -0.04
CA PHE A 324 -20.60 -2.86 0.90
C PHE A 324 -20.04 -1.62 1.62
N LYS A 325 -20.83 -1.25 2.63
CA LYS A 325 -20.72 -0.07 3.48
C LYS A 325 -19.37 -0.01 4.21
N GLN A 326 -18.63 1.09 4.06
CA GLN A 326 -17.71 1.56 5.10
C GLN A 326 -18.53 2.20 6.22
N TRP A 327 -18.05 2.12 7.46
CA TRP A 327 -18.88 2.45 8.62
C TRP A 327 -18.43 3.71 9.33
N ASN A 328 -19.37 4.64 9.50
CA ASN A 328 -19.28 5.63 10.56
C ASN A 328 -19.44 4.89 11.91
N PRO A 329 -18.62 5.19 12.94
CA PRO A 329 -18.70 4.55 14.26
C PRO A 329 -20.13 4.51 14.84
N GLU A 330 -20.86 5.60 14.68
CA GLU A 330 -22.22 5.82 15.16
C GLU A 330 -23.22 4.88 14.49
N SER A 331 -23.11 4.70 13.17
CA SER A 331 -23.96 3.79 12.39
C SER A 331 -23.62 2.31 12.63
N LEU A 332 -22.40 2.00 13.09
CA LEU A 332 -21.97 0.65 13.45
C LEU A 332 -22.60 0.22 14.79
N LEU A 333 -22.57 1.09 15.80
CA LEU A 333 -23.31 0.93 17.06
C LEU A 333 -24.81 0.70 16.82
N GLU A 334 -25.42 1.55 15.99
CA GLU A 334 -26.86 1.50 15.69
C GLU A 334 -27.27 0.18 15.01
N TYR A 335 -26.56 -0.23 13.97
CA TYR A 335 -26.85 -1.47 13.23
C TYR A 335 -26.70 -2.72 14.10
N TYR A 336 -25.74 -2.72 15.03
CA TYR A 336 -25.60 -3.77 16.04
C TYR A 336 -26.41 -3.51 17.32
N GLY A 337 -27.37 -2.58 17.32
CA GLY A 337 -28.32 -2.38 18.42
C GLY A 337 -27.71 -2.02 19.78
N ALA A 338 -26.50 -1.47 19.78
CA ALA A 338 -25.77 -1.10 20.99
C ALA A 338 -26.25 0.25 21.54
N ASN A 339 -26.11 0.43 22.86
CA ASN A 339 -26.66 1.61 23.55
C ASN A 339 -25.80 2.86 23.30
N LYS A 340 -26.19 3.68 22.31
CA LYS A 340 -25.50 4.93 21.94
C LYS A 340 -25.22 5.83 23.15
N ASN A 341 -26.21 6.11 24.00
CA ASN A 341 -26.03 7.00 25.15
C ASN A 341 -25.03 6.45 26.20
N ARG A 342 -24.89 5.12 26.33
CA ARG A 342 -23.81 4.49 27.12
C ARG A 342 -22.45 4.65 26.43
N ALA A 343 -22.40 4.41 25.12
CA ALA A 343 -21.17 4.51 24.33
C ALA A 343 -20.61 5.94 24.34
N GLU A 344 -21.47 6.96 24.16
CA GLU A 344 -21.11 8.38 24.20
C GLU A 344 -20.52 8.77 25.57
N LYS A 345 -21.18 8.40 26.68
CA LYS A 345 -20.62 8.62 28.03
C LYS A 345 -19.33 7.83 28.29
N GLY A 346 -19.22 6.61 27.75
CA GLY A 346 -17.99 5.81 27.80
C GLY A 346 -16.82 6.49 27.08
N ARG A 347 -17.08 7.10 25.92
CA ARG A 347 -16.14 7.91 25.11
C ARG A 347 -15.77 9.21 25.82
N GLU A 348 -16.75 9.96 26.33
CA GLU A 348 -16.56 11.16 27.15
C GLU A 348 -15.63 10.89 28.34
N TYR A 349 -15.98 9.91 29.18
CA TYR A 349 -15.21 9.58 30.37
C TYR A 349 -13.81 9.06 30.03
N ALA A 350 -13.63 8.34 28.92
CA ALA A 350 -12.31 7.90 28.46
C ALA A 350 -11.42 9.09 28.07
N LEU A 351 -11.97 10.07 27.36
CA LEU A 351 -11.25 11.28 26.95
C LEU A 351 -10.89 12.15 28.16
N THR A 352 -11.83 12.38 29.10
CA THR A 352 -11.57 13.10 30.36
C THR A 352 -10.47 12.44 31.19
N LEU A 353 -10.48 11.10 31.28
CA LEU A 353 -9.42 10.35 31.96
C LEU A 353 -8.08 10.46 31.21
N PHE A 354 -8.05 10.42 29.88
CA PHE A 354 -6.82 10.59 29.10
C PHE A 354 -6.22 11.99 29.31
N ASP A 355 -7.01 13.04 29.14
CA ASP A 355 -6.51 14.42 29.23
C ASP A 355 -5.98 14.74 30.64
N GLY A 356 -6.69 14.30 31.69
CA GLY A 356 -6.26 14.47 33.08
C GLY A 356 -5.12 13.53 33.53
N LEU A 357 -4.92 12.38 32.88
CA LEU A 357 -3.80 11.45 33.17
C LEU A 357 -2.59 11.64 32.23
N SER A 358 -2.65 12.61 31.31
CA SER A 358 -1.62 12.94 30.31
C SER A 358 -0.21 13.09 30.88
N VAL A 359 -0.10 13.64 32.09
CA VAL A 359 1.15 13.78 32.88
C VAL A 359 1.87 12.43 33.04
N CYS A 360 1.13 11.34 33.19
CA CYS A 360 1.68 9.99 33.31
C CYS A 360 2.02 9.35 31.96
N HIS A 361 1.17 9.46 30.93
CA HIS A 361 1.30 8.61 29.74
C HIS A 361 2.01 9.25 28.54
N ARG A 362 1.98 10.58 28.35
CA ARG A 362 2.55 11.28 27.16
C ARG A 362 2.16 10.62 25.83
N LEU A 363 0.87 10.36 25.64
CA LEU A 363 0.33 9.93 24.35
C LEU A 363 -0.25 11.16 23.62
N GLY A 364 -0.25 11.14 22.28
CA GLY A 364 -0.64 12.25 21.42
C GLY A 364 -2.09 12.18 20.95
N GLN A 365 -2.43 13.03 19.97
CA GLN A 365 -3.80 13.16 19.48
C GLN A 365 -4.31 11.92 18.73
N GLU A 366 -3.47 11.21 17.97
CA GLU A 366 -3.87 9.94 17.32
C GLU A 366 -4.25 8.87 18.36
N GLU A 367 -3.49 8.76 19.45
CA GLU A 367 -3.85 7.85 20.54
C GLU A 367 -5.12 8.28 21.29
N ARG A 368 -5.38 9.60 21.40
CA ARG A 368 -6.61 10.16 21.95
C ARG A 368 -7.84 9.84 21.08
N LYS A 369 -7.71 10.02 19.76
CA LYS A 369 -8.69 9.64 18.72
C LYS A 369 -9.01 8.15 18.80
N LEU A 370 -7.98 7.29 18.81
CA LEU A 370 -8.13 5.83 18.95
C LEU A 370 -8.78 5.43 20.27
N LEU A 371 -8.44 6.08 21.39
CA LEU A 371 -9.11 5.83 22.67
C LEU A 371 -10.60 6.14 22.61
N GLY A 372 -10.96 7.31 22.07
CA GLY A 372 -12.35 7.73 21.94
C GLY A 372 -13.16 6.73 21.12
N LEU A 373 -12.61 6.26 20.00
CA LEU A 373 -13.22 5.22 19.16
C LEU A 373 -13.30 3.87 19.87
N ALA A 374 -12.27 3.47 20.62
CA ALA A 374 -12.25 2.20 21.35
C ALA A 374 -13.31 2.17 22.47
N ALA A 375 -13.39 3.23 23.27
CA ALA A 375 -14.37 3.37 24.34
C ALA A 375 -15.82 3.46 23.81
N PHE A 376 -15.99 3.92 22.57
CA PHE A 376 -17.26 3.99 21.87
C PHE A 376 -17.69 2.63 21.29
N LEU A 377 -16.78 1.92 20.61
CA LEU A 377 -17.09 0.74 19.79
C LEU A 377 -16.87 -0.62 20.48
N LYS A 378 -16.28 -0.64 21.69
CA LYS A 378 -16.09 -1.86 22.50
C LYS A 378 -17.37 -2.69 22.69
N ASP A 379 -18.52 -2.03 22.76
CA ASP A 379 -19.79 -2.61 23.19
C ASP A 379 -20.65 -3.13 22.01
N ASN A 380 -20.15 -3.06 20.76
CA ASN A 380 -20.89 -3.42 19.55
C ASN A 380 -21.27 -4.92 19.50
N GLY A 381 -20.41 -5.81 19.99
CA GLY A 381 -20.63 -7.26 20.01
C GLY A 381 -21.67 -7.75 21.03
N ASN A 382 -22.07 -6.92 22.00
CA ASN A 382 -22.95 -7.31 23.11
C ASN A 382 -24.30 -7.88 22.65
N SER A 383 -24.86 -7.36 21.55
CA SER A 383 -26.16 -7.80 21.03
C SER A 383 -26.12 -9.17 20.34
N ILE A 384 -24.95 -9.55 19.82
CA ILE A 384 -24.73 -10.81 19.10
C ILE A 384 -24.39 -11.92 20.09
N PHE A 385 -23.42 -11.67 20.99
CA PHE A 385 -22.95 -12.68 21.93
C PHE A 385 -22.42 -12.06 23.24
N PRO A 386 -23.28 -11.84 24.25
CA PRO A 386 -22.91 -11.20 25.52
C PRO A 386 -21.77 -11.87 26.31
N GLY A 387 -21.44 -13.14 26.01
CA GLY A 387 -20.39 -13.89 26.71
C GLY A 387 -18.97 -13.70 26.17
N GLU A 388 -18.81 -13.19 24.95
CA GLU A 388 -17.51 -12.95 24.28
C GLU A 388 -17.58 -11.61 23.53
N SER A 389 -18.05 -10.58 24.22
CA SER A 389 -18.47 -9.31 23.62
C SER A 389 -17.31 -8.57 22.95
N ALA A 390 -16.14 -8.45 23.59
CA ALA A 390 -15.04 -7.69 23.01
C ALA A 390 -14.37 -8.46 21.86
N ARG A 391 -14.25 -9.80 21.96
CA ARG A 391 -13.91 -10.67 20.82
C ARG A 391 -14.84 -10.43 19.62
N MET A 392 -16.15 -10.36 19.85
CA MET A 392 -17.14 -10.12 18.79
C MET A 392 -17.04 -8.70 18.22
N SER A 393 -16.85 -7.67 19.05
CA SER A 393 -16.57 -6.30 18.61
C SER A 393 -15.30 -6.18 17.76
N ARG A 394 -14.26 -6.97 18.08
CA ARG A 394 -13.02 -7.07 17.32
C ARG A 394 -13.23 -7.70 15.94
N GLU A 395 -14.00 -8.79 15.84
CA GLU A 395 -14.39 -9.36 14.53
C GLU A 395 -15.24 -8.40 13.69
N ILE A 396 -16.17 -7.66 14.32
CA ILE A 396 -16.94 -6.61 13.64
C ILE A 396 -15.98 -5.59 13.02
N LEU A 397 -15.03 -5.03 13.76
CA LEU A 397 -14.11 -4.00 13.27
C LEU A 397 -13.19 -4.48 12.13
N LEU A 398 -12.75 -5.73 12.16
CA LEU A 398 -11.92 -6.33 11.11
C LEU A 398 -12.71 -6.63 9.83
N THR A 399 -14.03 -6.76 9.91
CA THR A 399 -14.92 -7.05 8.77
C THR A 399 -15.75 -5.85 8.30
N HIS A 400 -15.92 -4.82 9.13
CA HIS A 400 -16.73 -3.63 8.91
C HIS A 400 -15.83 -2.39 9.13
N PRO A 401 -15.00 -2.03 8.14
CA PRO A 401 -13.94 -1.03 8.31
C PRO A 401 -14.53 0.35 8.62
N VAL A 402 -13.95 1.00 9.64
CA VAL A 402 -14.32 2.35 10.05
C VAL A 402 -13.72 3.38 9.09
N LYS A 403 -14.53 4.32 8.61
CA LYS A 403 -14.07 5.38 7.70
C LYS A 403 -12.96 6.22 8.36
N GLY A 404 -11.89 6.52 7.61
CA GLY A 404 -10.83 7.44 8.04
C GLY A 404 -9.77 6.86 8.98
N LEU A 405 -9.64 5.53 9.07
CA LEU A 405 -8.55 4.86 9.80
C LEU A 405 -7.61 4.09 8.85
N LYS A 406 -6.30 4.19 9.09
CA LYS A 406 -5.27 3.35 8.46
C LYS A 406 -5.31 1.92 9.03
N LEU A 407 -4.66 0.97 8.35
CA LEU A 407 -4.65 -0.43 8.77
C LEU A 407 -4.13 -0.64 10.20
N HIS A 408 -2.99 -0.04 10.56
CA HIS A 408 -2.45 -0.12 11.92
C HIS A 408 -3.34 0.56 12.96
N GLU A 409 -4.09 1.60 12.61
CA GLU A 409 -5.10 2.21 13.49
C GLU A 409 -6.25 1.23 13.78
N ILE A 410 -6.77 0.55 12.76
CA ILE A 410 -7.80 -0.50 12.92
C ILE A 410 -7.27 -1.66 13.77
N LEU A 411 -6.05 -2.13 13.51
CA LEU A 411 -5.42 -3.21 14.27
C LEU A 411 -5.16 -2.82 15.73
N MET A 412 -4.77 -1.56 16.00
CA MET A 412 -4.68 -1.04 17.37
C MET A 412 -6.06 -0.96 18.04
N LEU A 413 -7.07 -0.45 17.34
CA LEU A 413 -8.45 -0.35 17.83
C LEU A 413 -9.02 -1.72 18.22
N SER A 414 -8.87 -2.72 17.35
CA SER A 414 -9.24 -4.11 17.63
C SER A 414 -8.51 -4.68 18.85
N LEU A 415 -7.20 -4.44 19.00
CA LEU A 415 -6.43 -4.90 20.15
C LEU A 415 -6.84 -4.21 21.47
N ILE A 416 -7.12 -2.90 21.46
CA ILE A 416 -7.57 -2.14 22.64
C ILE A 416 -8.90 -2.70 23.18
N ILE A 417 -9.78 -3.12 22.27
CA ILE A 417 -11.08 -3.71 22.58
C ILE A 417 -10.91 -5.17 23.03
N GLU A 418 -10.21 -6.01 22.27
CA GLU A 418 -9.97 -7.43 22.59
C GLU A 418 -9.30 -7.63 23.98
N LEU A 419 -8.45 -6.68 24.39
CA LEU A 419 -7.88 -6.65 25.74
C LEU A 419 -8.90 -6.50 26.88
N GLN A 420 -10.10 -5.96 26.63
CA GLN A 420 -11.10 -5.72 27.69
C GLN A 420 -11.65 -7.01 28.31
N ASP A 421 -11.86 -8.07 27.52
CA ASP A 421 -12.33 -9.37 28.01
C ASP A 421 -11.34 -9.96 29.05
N LEU A 422 -10.03 -9.66 28.91
CA LEU A 422 -9.00 -10.10 29.87
C LEU A 422 -9.15 -9.42 31.25
N PHE A 423 -9.62 -8.17 31.31
CA PHE A 423 -9.69 -7.40 32.57
C PHE A 423 -10.88 -7.78 33.45
N VAL A 424 -11.89 -8.45 32.89
CA VAL A 424 -13.01 -9.03 33.65
C VAL A 424 -12.52 -10.04 34.70
N SER A 425 -11.40 -10.74 34.43
CA SER A 425 -10.84 -11.83 35.26
C SER A 425 -10.28 -11.42 36.63
N HIS A 426 -10.33 -10.13 37.01
CA HIS A 426 -9.90 -9.56 38.29
C HIS A 426 -8.40 -9.73 38.68
N TYR A 427 -7.59 -10.52 37.98
CA TYR A 427 -6.20 -10.84 38.38
C TYR A 427 -5.16 -10.54 37.29
N VAL A 428 -4.95 -9.24 37.03
CA VAL A 428 -3.80 -8.78 36.23
C VAL A 428 -2.50 -9.03 36.98
N SER A 429 -1.63 -9.85 36.40
CA SER A 429 -0.23 -10.05 36.81
C SER A 429 0.64 -10.18 35.57
N GLU A 430 1.95 -9.91 35.68
CA GLU A 430 2.89 -10.00 34.55
C GLU A 430 2.85 -11.36 33.83
N LYS A 431 2.84 -12.46 34.61
CA LYS A 431 2.73 -13.82 34.08
C LYS A 431 1.42 -14.05 33.33
N ASN A 432 0.31 -13.50 33.83
CA ASN A 432 -1.00 -13.60 33.18
C ASN A 432 -1.09 -12.72 31.92
N LEU A 433 -0.50 -11.52 31.96
CA LEU A 433 -0.47 -10.62 30.80
C LEU A 433 0.34 -11.25 29.66
N ILE A 434 1.51 -11.80 29.98
CA ILE A 434 2.36 -12.54 29.03
C ILE A 434 1.68 -13.85 28.58
N SER A 435 0.92 -14.57 29.42
CA SER A 435 0.22 -15.78 28.99
C SER A 435 -0.96 -15.50 28.07
N ASN A 436 -1.63 -14.36 28.26
CA ASN A 436 -2.83 -14.02 27.50
C ASN A 436 -2.49 -13.26 26.20
N LEU A 437 -1.41 -12.47 26.18
CA LEU A 437 -0.90 -11.84 24.95
C LEU A 437 -0.21 -12.84 23.99
N LYS A 438 0.05 -14.09 24.43
CA LYS A 438 0.53 -15.22 23.61
C LYS A 438 -0.55 -15.77 22.66
N GLY A 439 -0.92 -14.97 21.65
CA GLY A 439 -1.81 -15.39 20.58
C GLY A 439 -2.24 -14.27 19.61
N PHE A 440 -2.13 -13.00 19.99
CA PHE A 440 -2.64 -11.88 19.18
C PHE A 440 -1.72 -11.53 18.00
N HIS A 441 -1.89 -12.25 16.90
CA HIS A 441 -1.32 -11.89 15.59
C HIS A 441 -2.00 -10.63 15.05
N THR A 442 -1.41 -9.47 15.35
CA THR A 442 -1.90 -8.15 14.95
C THR A 442 -1.02 -7.46 13.90
N GLY A 443 0.13 -8.01 13.54
CA GLY A 443 1.14 -7.36 12.67
C GLY A 443 1.77 -6.06 13.23
N LEU A 444 1.26 -5.55 14.35
CA LEU A 444 1.64 -4.25 14.90
C LEU A 444 3.10 -4.24 15.40
N PRO A 445 3.87 -3.17 15.14
CA PRO A 445 5.16 -2.95 15.79
C PRO A 445 5.02 -2.94 17.34
N PRO A 446 5.99 -3.50 18.08
CA PRO A 446 5.99 -3.51 19.55
C PRO A 446 5.68 -2.17 20.22
N GLY A 447 6.17 -1.06 19.64
CA GLY A 447 5.84 0.30 20.10
C GLY A 447 4.34 0.61 20.08
N LEU A 448 3.63 0.18 19.04
CA LEU A 448 2.18 0.35 18.88
C LEU A 448 1.38 -0.62 19.76
N GLN A 449 1.84 -1.88 19.91
CA GLN A 449 1.22 -2.83 20.83
C GLN A 449 1.26 -2.33 22.29
N ASN A 450 2.37 -1.71 22.71
CA ASN A 450 2.48 -1.15 24.05
C ASN A 450 1.62 0.11 24.24
N LYS A 451 1.48 0.95 23.21
CA LYS A 451 0.49 2.06 23.19
C LYS A 451 -0.94 1.54 23.33
N ALA A 452 -1.32 0.50 22.56
CA ALA A 452 -2.64 -0.14 22.68
C ALA A 452 -2.90 -0.67 24.10
N LEU A 453 -1.91 -1.29 24.75
CA LEU A 453 -2.00 -1.73 26.14
C LEU A 453 -2.19 -0.56 27.13
N MET A 454 -1.53 0.58 26.92
CA MET A 454 -1.73 1.80 27.73
C MET A 454 -3.14 2.36 27.59
N LEU A 455 -3.68 2.38 26.35
CA LEU A 455 -5.03 2.86 26.07
C LEU A 455 -6.11 1.92 26.63
N ALA A 456 -5.91 0.61 26.50
CA ALA A 456 -6.81 -0.40 27.03
C ALA A 456 -7.01 -0.29 28.55
N ALA A 457 -5.98 0.14 29.29
CA ALA A 457 -6.09 0.44 30.73
C ALA A 457 -7.03 1.62 31.02
N ILE A 458 -7.06 2.65 30.18
CA ILE A 458 -7.92 3.84 30.34
C ILE A 458 -9.37 3.49 29.95
N VAL A 459 -9.58 2.77 28.83
CA VAL A 459 -10.92 2.27 28.43
C VAL A 459 -11.55 1.41 29.53
N SER A 460 -10.75 0.57 30.20
CA SER A 460 -11.26 -0.27 31.29
C SER A 460 -11.74 0.57 32.46
N ILE A 461 -10.99 1.62 32.86
CA ILE A 461 -11.42 2.51 33.96
C ILE A 461 -12.67 3.32 33.55
N SER A 462 -12.77 3.80 32.31
CA SER A 462 -13.93 4.57 31.84
C SER A 462 -15.22 3.74 31.78
N ASP A 463 -15.13 2.44 31.47
CA ASP A 463 -16.30 1.55 31.50
C ASP A 463 -16.93 1.47 32.89
N LEU A 464 -16.13 1.52 33.96
CA LEU A 464 -16.65 1.42 35.31
C LEU A 464 -17.49 2.64 35.71
N PHE A 465 -17.07 3.84 35.31
CA PHE A 465 -17.87 5.07 35.46
C PHE A 465 -19.19 4.97 34.67
N ALA A 466 -19.13 4.56 33.40
CA ALA A 466 -20.32 4.41 32.55
C ALA A 466 -21.30 3.34 33.09
N SER A 467 -20.77 2.18 33.50
CA SER A 467 -21.54 1.06 34.05
C SER A 467 -22.18 1.37 35.42
N LEU A 468 -21.58 2.26 36.22
CA LEU A 468 -22.11 2.67 37.53
C LEU A 468 -22.92 3.98 37.51
N LYS A 469 -23.05 4.63 36.34
CA LYS A 469 -23.76 5.92 36.15
C LYS A 469 -23.24 7.07 37.01
N ILE A 470 -21.93 7.10 37.24
CA ILE A 470 -21.20 8.12 38.00
C ILE A 470 -20.22 8.84 37.07
N GLN A 471 -19.78 10.05 37.43
CA GLN A 471 -18.90 10.88 36.59
C GLN A 471 -17.50 11.04 37.22
N PRO A 472 -16.42 11.07 36.42
CA PRO A 472 -15.12 11.53 36.88
C PRO A 472 -15.15 13.06 37.08
N GLY A 473 -14.76 13.52 38.27
CA GLY A 473 -14.54 14.93 38.60
C GLY A 473 -13.11 15.37 38.31
N LYS A 474 -12.58 16.31 39.10
CA LYS A 474 -11.21 16.83 38.91
C LYS A 474 -10.19 15.75 39.25
N ILE A 475 -9.11 15.69 38.48
CA ILE A 475 -7.96 14.80 38.73
C ILE A 475 -6.85 15.62 39.38
N ARG A 476 -6.42 15.21 40.58
CA ARG A 476 -5.41 15.89 41.41
C ARG A 476 -4.14 15.05 41.49
N SER A 477 -2.97 15.69 41.39
CA SER A 477 -1.67 15.02 41.51
C SER A 477 -1.06 15.23 42.89
N LEU A 478 -0.92 14.15 43.66
CA LEU A 478 -0.41 14.14 45.04
C LEU A 478 0.85 13.28 45.12
N GLU A 479 2.00 13.91 44.84
CA GLU A 479 3.35 13.32 44.75
C GLU A 479 3.49 12.09 43.82
N ASN A 480 3.04 10.93 44.28
CA ASN A 480 3.15 9.62 43.63
C ASN A 480 1.77 8.96 43.39
N VAL A 481 0.70 9.62 43.82
CA VAL A 481 -0.69 9.17 43.76
C VAL A 481 -1.49 10.17 42.92
N LEU A 482 -2.40 9.65 42.10
CA LEU A 482 -3.39 10.46 41.39
C LEU A 482 -4.74 10.22 42.02
N GLU A 483 -5.37 11.28 42.50
CA GLU A 483 -6.72 11.27 43.04
C GLU A 483 -7.68 11.69 41.94
N ILE A 484 -8.71 10.86 41.71
CA ILE A 484 -9.78 11.10 40.75
C ILE A 484 -11.05 11.30 41.58
N GLU A 485 -11.58 12.52 41.61
CA GLU A 485 -12.88 12.78 42.22
C GLU A 485 -13.97 11.97 41.51
N ILE A 486 -14.96 11.49 42.27
CA ILE A 486 -16.18 10.89 41.77
C ILE A 486 -17.35 11.80 42.13
N ILE A 487 -18.11 12.16 41.10
CA ILE A 487 -19.40 12.85 41.24
C ILE A 487 -20.48 11.76 41.23
N GLY A 488 -21.08 11.52 42.40
CA GLY A 488 -22.02 10.43 42.69
C GLY A 488 -21.63 9.62 43.94
N ASP A 489 -22.52 8.74 44.39
CA ASP A 489 -22.35 8.04 45.69
C ASP A 489 -21.32 6.91 45.67
N VAL A 490 -20.25 7.07 46.45
CA VAL A 490 -19.12 6.13 46.52
C VAL A 490 -19.32 5.10 47.64
N THR A 491 -19.97 3.98 47.33
CA THR A 491 -20.04 2.84 48.26
C THR A 491 -18.70 2.09 48.37
N GLU A 492 -18.45 1.40 49.49
CA GLU A 492 -17.26 0.53 49.66
C GLU A 492 -17.14 -0.54 48.56
N LYS A 493 -18.29 -1.03 48.07
CA LYS A 493 -18.39 -1.98 46.95
C LYS A 493 -17.97 -1.34 45.61
N THR A 494 -18.24 -0.05 45.43
CA THR A 494 -17.77 0.75 44.29
C THR A 494 -16.26 0.95 44.34
N ALA A 495 -15.71 1.36 45.49
CA ALA A 495 -14.27 1.56 45.67
C ALA A 495 -13.45 0.29 45.37
N LYS A 496 -13.92 -0.89 45.83
CA LYS A 496 -13.28 -2.18 45.54
C LYS A 496 -13.28 -2.55 44.05
N LYS A 497 -14.29 -2.14 43.27
CA LYS A 497 -14.28 -2.29 41.80
C LYS A 497 -13.23 -1.38 41.15
N PHE A 498 -13.17 -0.11 41.56
CA PHE A 498 -12.20 0.84 41.02
C PHE A 498 -10.75 0.42 41.28
N GLU A 499 -10.44 -0.09 42.48
CA GLU A 499 -9.10 -0.65 42.75
C GLU A 499 -8.81 -1.90 41.92
N ALA A 500 -9.81 -2.75 41.66
CA ALA A 500 -9.64 -3.94 40.81
C ALA A 500 -9.36 -3.57 39.34
N GLN A 501 -10.09 -2.61 38.78
CA GLN A 501 -9.97 -2.19 37.38
C GLN A 501 -8.71 -1.34 37.15
N SER A 502 -8.30 -0.55 38.15
CA SER A 502 -7.05 0.23 38.13
C SER A 502 -5.77 -0.60 38.31
N LYS A 503 -5.85 -1.94 38.43
CA LYS A 503 -4.68 -2.83 38.61
C LYS A 503 -3.68 -2.71 37.46
N LEU A 504 -4.13 -2.68 36.20
CA LEU A 504 -3.23 -2.53 35.05
C LEU A 504 -2.55 -1.17 35.06
N TRP A 505 -3.27 -0.08 35.37
CA TRP A 505 -2.67 1.25 35.50
C TRP A 505 -1.57 1.27 36.56
N LYS A 506 -1.86 0.75 37.76
CA LYS A 506 -0.89 0.65 38.86
C LYS A 506 0.33 -0.18 38.48
N TYR A 507 0.16 -1.24 37.70
CA TYR A 507 1.26 -2.07 37.18
C TYR A 507 2.10 -1.32 36.13
N LEU A 508 1.47 -0.69 35.13
CA LEU A 508 2.17 0.00 34.05
C LEU A 508 2.92 1.25 34.52
N TYR A 509 2.36 2.05 35.44
CA TYR A 509 2.95 3.34 35.83
C TYR A 509 3.61 3.33 37.22
N GLY A 510 3.22 2.42 38.11
CA GLY A 510 3.63 2.35 39.52
C GLY A 510 2.74 3.17 40.46
N SER A 511 2.15 4.27 39.98
CA SER A 511 1.22 5.11 40.73
C SER A 511 -0.11 4.42 41.00
N LYS A 512 -0.60 4.48 42.25
CA LYS A 512 -1.99 4.09 42.56
C LYS A 512 -2.94 5.23 42.16
N LEU A 513 -4.07 4.88 41.57
CA LEU A 513 -5.24 5.76 41.47
C LEU A 513 -6.03 5.66 42.77
N LEU A 514 -6.35 6.80 43.38
CA LEU A 514 -7.34 6.92 44.46
C LEU A 514 -8.61 7.55 43.90
N PHE A 515 -9.72 7.25 44.57
CA PHE A 515 -11.05 7.67 44.19
C PHE A 515 -11.76 8.19 45.44
N SER A 516 -12.18 9.45 45.42
CA SER A 516 -12.81 10.16 46.54
C SER A 516 -14.10 10.84 46.07
N GLN A 517 -15.04 11.11 46.97
CA GLN A 517 -16.32 11.73 46.60
C GLN A 517 -16.20 13.27 46.62
N ALA A 518 -16.75 13.93 45.60
CA ALA A 518 -16.73 15.39 45.49
C ALA A 518 -17.45 16.08 46.67
N ALA A 519 -16.93 17.23 47.09
CA ALA A 519 -17.49 18.05 48.18
C ALA A 519 -18.82 18.70 47.76
N GLU A 520 -19.73 18.91 48.72
CA GLU A 520 -21.14 19.17 48.40
C GLU A 520 -21.42 20.57 47.82
N ASP A 521 -20.54 21.55 48.07
CA ASP A 521 -20.73 22.96 47.67
C ASP A 521 -20.75 23.19 46.14
N GLU A 522 -20.14 22.30 45.34
CA GLU A 522 -20.12 22.45 43.87
C GLU A 522 -21.36 21.87 43.15
N LYS A 523 -22.19 21.05 43.82
CA LYS A 523 -23.42 20.47 43.22
C LYS A 523 -24.34 21.56 42.65
N VAL A 524 -24.53 22.63 43.43
CA VAL A 524 -25.51 23.71 43.19
C VAL A 524 -25.16 24.61 42.00
N LEU A 525 -23.91 24.55 41.49
CA LEU A 525 -23.48 25.30 40.32
C LEU A 525 -23.74 24.53 39.02
N ILE A 526 -23.42 23.24 38.99
CA ILE A 526 -23.53 22.41 37.77
C ILE A 526 -25.00 22.16 37.40
N GLU A 527 -25.86 21.90 38.39
CA GLU A 527 -27.31 21.68 38.17
C GLU A 527 -27.96 22.87 37.44
N LYS A 528 -27.57 24.11 37.78
CA LYS A 528 -28.10 25.34 37.16
C LYS A 528 -27.68 25.50 35.69
N GLU A 529 -26.45 25.13 35.32
CA GLU A 529 -26.02 25.19 33.92
C GLU A 529 -26.75 24.16 33.03
N SER A 530 -27.15 23.01 33.60
CA SER A 530 -28.02 22.06 32.89
C SER A 530 -29.47 22.54 32.72
N GLU A 531 -30.08 23.15 33.74
CA GLU A 531 -31.46 23.64 33.65
C GLU A 531 -31.63 24.75 32.60
N ILE A 532 -30.65 25.65 32.47
CA ILE A 532 -30.68 26.72 31.47
C ILE A 532 -30.72 26.13 30.04
N LYS A 533 -29.83 25.17 29.72
CA LYS A 533 -29.78 24.54 28.40
C LYS A 533 -31.02 23.70 28.08
N GLU A 534 -31.65 23.07 29.08
CA GLU A 534 -32.91 22.34 28.88
C GLU A 534 -34.13 23.25 28.69
N SER A 535 -34.05 24.54 29.02
CA SER A 535 -35.16 25.49 28.87
C SER A 535 -35.19 26.17 27.50
N GLU A 536 -34.03 26.61 26.98
CA GLU A 536 -33.91 27.25 25.65
C GLU A 536 -34.33 26.30 24.51
N ILE A 537 -34.02 25.01 24.61
CA ILE A 537 -34.42 24.00 23.62
C ILE A 537 -35.95 23.88 23.55
N LYS A 538 -36.63 23.86 24.70
CA LYS A 538 -38.09 23.65 24.79
C LYS A 538 -38.91 24.84 24.25
N GLU A 539 -38.41 26.07 24.34
CA GLU A 539 -39.07 27.22 23.71
C GLU A 539 -38.99 27.22 22.17
N SER A 540 -38.02 26.50 21.59
CA SER A 540 -37.89 26.39 20.13
C SER A 540 -38.87 25.38 19.53
N GLU A 541 -38.98 24.17 20.11
CA GLU A 541 -39.85 23.10 19.61
C GLU A 541 -41.36 23.43 19.71
N ILE A 542 -41.76 24.25 20.69
CA ILE A 542 -43.18 24.59 20.92
C ILE A 542 -43.76 25.49 19.81
N LYS A 543 -42.93 26.24 19.07
CA LYS A 543 -43.40 27.20 18.05
C LYS A 543 -43.73 26.62 16.68
N GLU A 544 -43.33 25.39 16.34
CA GLU A 544 -43.65 24.77 15.04
C GLU A 544 -44.87 23.84 15.03
N ILE A 545 -45.42 23.48 16.20
CA ILE A 545 -46.47 22.45 16.29
C ILE A 545 -47.91 23.04 16.15
N GLU A 546 -48.13 24.31 16.49
CA GLU A 546 -49.45 24.96 16.39
C GLU A 546 -49.73 25.68 15.06
N THR A 547 -49.50 25.04 13.89
CA THR A 547 -50.14 25.52 12.63
C THR A 547 -50.32 24.47 11.53
N LYS A 548 -51.25 23.50 11.71
CA LYS A 548 -52.03 22.84 10.62
C LYS A 548 -53.09 21.85 11.14
N LYS A 549 -54.27 22.34 11.53
CA LYS A 549 -55.50 21.51 11.66
C LYS A 549 -56.81 22.33 11.76
N GLN A 550 -57.29 22.84 10.63
CA GLN A 550 -58.72 23.09 10.42
C GLN A 550 -59.14 22.59 9.03
N ALA A 551 -60.43 22.27 8.90
CA ALA A 551 -61.00 21.47 7.82
C ALA A 551 -61.11 22.21 6.48
N GLY A 552 -61.45 21.46 5.43
CA GLY A 552 -62.06 21.98 4.21
C GLY A 552 -63.23 21.10 3.80
N GLU A 553 -64.09 21.58 2.89
CA GLU A 553 -65.18 20.75 2.35
C GLU A 553 -65.62 21.17 0.92
N GLU A 554 -65.79 20.15 0.07
CA GLU A 554 -66.75 19.96 -1.02
C GLU A 554 -67.12 20.97 -2.16
N LYS A 555 -67.37 20.33 -3.32
CA LYS A 555 -68.42 20.54 -4.35
C LYS A 555 -68.11 21.25 -5.70
N LYS A 556 -68.81 20.70 -6.71
CA LYS A 556 -68.86 20.94 -8.17
C LYS A 556 -70.35 21.14 -8.55
N PRO A 557 -70.73 21.80 -9.67
CA PRO A 557 -70.77 21.14 -11.00
C PRO A 557 -70.57 22.13 -12.20
N GLU A 558 -70.80 21.85 -13.50
CA GLU A 558 -71.24 20.61 -14.16
C GLU A 558 -70.47 20.27 -15.49
N LYS A 559 -71.03 20.58 -16.68
CA LYS A 559 -70.63 20.06 -18.01
C LYS A 559 -70.94 21.03 -19.17
N LYS A 560 -70.21 20.91 -20.29
CA LYS A 560 -70.77 20.46 -21.59
C LYS A 560 -69.70 20.08 -22.64
N GLN A 561 -69.96 18.96 -23.34
CA GLN A 561 -69.85 18.67 -24.80
C GLN A 561 -68.86 19.47 -25.69
N GLU A 562 -68.18 18.90 -26.71
CA GLU A 562 -68.36 17.62 -27.42
C GLU A 562 -67.12 17.17 -28.28
N ARG A 563 -67.00 15.85 -28.55
CA ARG A 563 -66.53 15.16 -29.78
C ARG A 563 -65.11 15.32 -30.41
N LYS A 564 -64.48 14.13 -30.58
CA LYS A 564 -64.04 13.43 -31.83
C LYS A 564 -62.55 13.24 -32.19
N GLU A 565 -62.30 12.08 -32.81
CA GLU A 565 -60.99 11.54 -33.24
C GLU A 565 -60.67 11.84 -34.72
N LYS A 566 -59.38 11.71 -35.10
CA LYS A 566 -58.80 10.87 -36.21
C LYS A 566 -57.28 11.19 -36.34
N ARG A 567 -56.35 10.25 -36.64
CA ARG A 567 -56.12 9.37 -37.82
C ARG A 567 -55.88 10.16 -39.12
N LEU A 568 -55.00 9.80 -40.07
CA LEU A 568 -53.96 8.75 -40.24
C LEU A 568 -52.84 9.40 -41.14
N GLU A 569 -51.82 8.80 -41.78
CA GLU A 569 -51.59 7.46 -42.35
C GLU A 569 -50.25 6.85 -41.85
N LYS A 570 -49.35 6.43 -42.76
CA LYS A 570 -48.57 5.17 -42.61
C LYS A 570 -47.61 4.93 -43.80
N LYS A 571 -46.80 3.85 -43.69
CA LYS A 571 -46.16 3.04 -44.78
C LYS A 571 -44.89 3.64 -45.46
N GLN A 572 -43.74 2.93 -45.47
CA GLN A 572 -43.26 1.79 -46.32
C GLN A 572 -42.80 2.22 -47.74
N ALA A 573 -41.82 1.60 -48.42
CA ALA A 573 -40.72 0.67 -48.05
C ALA A 573 -39.77 0.45 -49.28
N GLU A 574 -38.63 -0.23 -49.07
CA GLU A 574 -37.88 -1.11 -50.01
C GLU A 574 -37.27 -0.59 -51.35
N GLU A 575 -35.93 -0.59 -51.36
CA GLU A 575 -35.00 -1.26 -52.31
C GLU A 575 -34.68 -0.80 -53.77
N GLU A 576 -33.36 -0.94 -54.05
CA GLU A 576 -32.71 -1.60 -55.21
C GLU A 576 -31.90 -0.84 -56.31
N LYS A 577 -30.76 -1.50 -56.64
CA LYS A 577 -29.98 -1.57 -57.91
C LYS A 577 -29.00 -0.45 -58.37
N LYS A 578 -27.70 -0.80 -58.29
CA LYS A 578 -26.56 -0.34 -59.14
C LYS A 578 -26.63 -0.96 -60.57
N PRO A 579 -25.84 -0.49 -61.56
CA PRO A 579 -24.56 -1.18 -61.89
C PRO A 579 -23.40 -0.23 -62.37
N GLU A 580 -22.33 -0.82 -62.93
CA GLU A 580 -20.98 -0.24 -63.11
C GLU A 580 -20.49 -0.18 -64.58
N LYS A 581 -19.34 0.50 -64.85
CA LYS A 581 -18.11 -0.09 -65.48
C LYS A 581 -16.95 0.90 -65.77
N LYS A 582 -15.71 0.45 -65.49
CA LYS A 582 -14.40 0.45 -66.26
C LYS A 582 -14.02 1.65 -67.19
N GLN A 583 -12.76 1.97 -67.51
CA GLN A 583 -11.46 1.26 -67.42
C GLN A 583 -10.26 2.26 -67.26
N ALA A 584 -8.99 1.84 -67.39
CA ALA A 584 -7.80 2.58 -66.91
C ALA A 584 -6.71 2.89 -67.98
N SER A 585 -5.77 3.81 -67.68
CA SER A 585 -4.30 3.62 -67.87
C SER A 585 -3.41 4.82 -67.43
N ARG A 586 -2.20 4.51 -66.91
CA ARG A 586 -0.85 5.15 -67.11
C ARG A 586 -0.65 6.68 -67.03
N GLU A 587 0.50 7.23 -66.58
CA GLU A 587 1.68 6.76 -65.81
C GLU A 587 2.58 7.97 -65.42
N LYS A 588 3.13 8.03 -64.18
CA LYS A 588 4.52 8.44 -63.81
C LYS A 588 4.65 8.90 -62.33
N LYS A 589 5.89 8.81 -61.83
CA LYS A 589 6.41 9.06 -60.47
C LYS A 589 7.61 10.02 -60.60
N PRO A 590 8.24 10.50 -59.50
CA PRO A 590 7.76 10.64 -58.12
C PRO A 590 8.04 12.04 -57.51
N GLU A 591 7.39 12.39 -56.38
CA GLU A 591 8.13 12.99 -55.25
C GLU A 591 7.39 12.83 -53.91
N LYS A 592 8.08 13.13 -52.80
CA LYS A 592 7.78 12.67 -51.43
C LYS A 592 6.44 13.21 -50.90
N LYS A 593 5.45 12.33 -50.69
CA LYS A 593 4.25 12.63 -49.87
C LYS A 593 4.46 12.16 -48.42
N LYS A 594 4.30 13.06 -47.45
CA LYS A 594 3.99 12.69 -46.06
C LYS A 594 2.66 11.91 -46.04
N CYS A 595 2.55 10.83 -45.27
CA CYS A 595 1.25 10.22 -44.99
C CYS A 595 0.39 11.11 -44.10
N ARG A 596 -0.93 11.04 -44.24
CA ARG A 596 -1.92 11.60 -43.29
C ARG A 596 -2.69 10.44 -42.62
N PRO A 597 -3.07 10.55 -41.33
CA PRO A 597 -3.65 9.45 -40.57
C PRO A 597 -5.19 9.40 -40.65
N ASP A 598 -5.76 9.21 -41.85
CA ASP A 598 -7.23 9.26 -42.06
C ASP A 598 -7.93 7.88 -42.18
N GLU A 599 -7.23 6.79 -42.57
CA GLU A 599 -7.83 5.45 -42.69
C GLU A 599 -7.60 4.57 -41.45
N LYS A 600 -8.63 4.40 -40.62
CA LYS A 600 -8.63 3.42 -39.51
C LYS A 600 -8.35 2.00 -40.01
N VAL A 601 -7.54 1.24 -39.26
CA VAL A 601 -7.23 -0.17 -39.56
C VAL A 601 -8.51 -1.02 -39.58
N THR A 602 -8.95 -1.38 -40.78
CA THR A 602 -10.07 -2.32 -40.98
C THR A 602 -9.57 -3.75 -40.78
N VAL A 603 -10.24 -4.50 -39.90
CA VAL A 603 -9.91 -5.90 -39.58
C VAL A 603 -10.86 -6.84 -40.32
N LYS A 604 -10.40 -8.04 -40.67
CA LYS A 604 -11.23 -9.12 -41.20
C LYS A 604 -11.14 -10.38 -40.33
N PRO A 605 -12.19 -11.20 -40.21
CA PRO A 605 -12.16 -12.42 -39.39
C PRO A 605 -11.08 -13.44 -39.83
N THR A 606 -10.61 -13.34 -41.08
CA THR A 606 -9.56 -14.16 -41.70
C THR A 606 -8.15 -13.58 -41.61
N ASP A 607 -7.96 -12.34 -41.14
CA ASP A 607 -6.63 -11.74 -41.03
C ASP A 607 -5.74 -12.50 -40.03
N SER A 608 -4.42 -12.53 -40.27
CA SER A 608 -3.45 -13.06 -39.30
C SER A 608 -3.26 -12.08 -38.14
N MET A 609 -3.30 -12.59 -36.91
CA MET A 609 -3.07 -11.82 -35.67
C MET A 609 -1.73 -11.08 -35.70
N ALA A 610 -0.66 -11.73 -36.18
CA ALA A 610 0.67 -11.13 -36.25
C ALA A 610 0.72 -9.95 -37.26
N GLN A 611 0.18 -10.16 -38.47
CA GLN A 611 0.11 -9.13 -39.50
C GLN A 611 -0.80 -7.96 -39.07
N LEU A 612 -1.89 -8.25 -38.36
CA LEU A 612 -2.78 -7.24 -37.79
C LEU A 612 -2.07 -6.41 -36.71
N ALA A 613 -1.27 -7.04 -35.86
CA ALA A 613 -0.46 -6.33 -34.87
C ALA A 613 0.47 -5.31 -35.53
N CYS A 614 1.20 -5.72 -36.57
CA CYS A 614 2.06 -4.83 -37.35
C CYS A 614 1.27 -3.68 -38.01
N LYS A 615 0.09 -3.94 -38.60
CA LYS A 615 -0.80 -2.88 -39.12
C LYS A 615 -1.22 -1.89 -38.02
N ILE A 616 -1.58 -2.39 -36.83
CA ILE A 616 -1.99 -1.55 -35.70
C ILE A 616 -0.81 -0.72 -35.18
N PHE A 617 0.39 -1.30 -35.04
CA PHE A 617 1.59 -0.55 -34.69
C PHE A 617 1.88 0.54 -35.73
N SER A 618 1.93 0.22 -37.03
CA SER A 618 2.23 1.20 -38.09
C SER A 618 1.20 2.34 -38.16
N TYR A 619 -0.09 2.05 -37.94
CA TYR A 619 -1.13 3.08 -37.84
C TYR A 619 -0.92 3.96 -36.60
N GLN A 620 -0.82 3.37 -35.40
CA GLN A 620 -0.70 4.14 -34.16
C GLN A 620 0.64 4.90 -34.08
N PHE A 621 1.72 4.34 -34.65
CA PHE A 621 3.00 5.04 -34.81
C PHE A 621 2.86 6.23 -35.78
N SER A 622 2.12 6.08 -36.87
CA SER A 622 1.80 7.21 -37.76
C SER A 622 1.01 8.32 -37.05
N CYS A 623 0.05 7.97 -36.17
CA CYS A 623 -0.65 8.94 -35.33
C CYS A 623 0.30 9.62 -34.32
N MET A 624 1.17 8.86 -33.65
CA MET A 624 2.19 9.44 -32.75
C MET A 624 3.09 10.44 -33.50
N LEU A 625 3.46 10.16 -34.75
CA LEU A 625 4.29 11.04 -35.56
C LEU A 625 3.54 12.25 -36.15
N SER A 626 2.23 12.15 -36.41
CA SER A 626 1.45 13.31 -36.86
C SER A 626 1.29 14.34 -35.75
N HIS A 627 1.06 13.88 -34.52
CA HIS A 627 0.84 14.75 -33.36
C HIS A 627 2.13 15.26 -32.69
N GLU A 628 3.30 14.79 -33.14
CA GLU A 628 4.59 15.23 -32.63
C GLU A 628 4.83 16.74 -32.89
N GLU A 629 4.52 17.23 -34.09
CA GLU A 629 4.75 18.64 -34.46
C GLU A 629 3.82 19.59 -33.66
N GLY A 630 2.57 19.17 -33.41
CA GLY A 630 1.62 19.88 -32.55
C GLY A 630 2.05 19.87 -31.08
N THR A 631 2.44 18.71 -30.55
CA THR A 631 2.97 18.54 -29.18
C THR A 631 4.19 19.42 -28.91
N ILE A 632 5.12 19.51 -29.88
CA ILE A 632 6.31 20.36 -29.79
C ILE A 632 5.91 21.84 -29.74
N LYS A 633 4.99 22.30 -30.60
CA LYS A 633 4.48 23.70 -30.55
C LYS A 633 3.73 24.00 -29.25
N GLY A 634 2.91 23.06 -28.78
CA GLY A 634 2.09 23.21 -27.56
C GLY A 634 0.96 24.23 -27.68
N GLU A 635 0.55 24.56 -28.90
CA GLU A 635 -0.58 25.45 -29.21
C GLU A 635 -1.93 24.82 -28.83
N ASP A 636 -2.01 23.48 -28.87
CA ASP A 636 -3.15 22.66 -28.45
C ASP A 636 -2.67 21.56 -27.49
N ILE A 637 -3.44 21.32 -26.42
CA ILE A 637 -3.18 20.27 -25.43
C ILE A 637 -3.67 18.88 -25.88
N GLU A 638 -4.58 18.82 -26.86
CA GLU A 638 -5.12 17.55 -27.38
C GLU A 638 -4.17 16.89 -28.39
N GLU A 639 -3.30 17.65 -29.08
CA GLU A 639 -2.17 17.09 -29.84
C GLU A 639 -1.29 16.20 -28.93
N LEU A 640 -0.97 16.69 -27.73
CA LEU A 640 -0.22 15.95 -26.73
C LEU A 640 -1.05 14.77 -26.17
N HIS A 641 -2.36 14.94 -25.99
CA HIS A 641 -3.28 13.86 -25.60
C HIS A 641 -3.25 12.70 -26.61
N ASP A 642 -3.49 12.99 -27.89
CA ASP A 642 -3.56 11.96 -28.93
C ASP A 642 -2.20 11.31 -29.19
N MET A 643 -1.09 12.05 -29.03
CA MET A 643 0.25 11.46 -28.99
C MET A 643 0.42 10.46 -27.82
N ARG A 644 -0.04 10.79 -26.59
CA ARG A 644 -0.07 9.82 -25.46
C ARG A 644 -0.99 8.64 -25.75
N VAL A 645 -2.17 8.87 -26.33
CA VAL A 645 -3.15 7.82 -26.65
C VAL A 645 -2.59 6.85 -27.67
N ALA A 646 -1.97 7.33 -28.75
CA ALA A 646 -1.30 6.51 -29.76
C ALA A 646 -0.24 5.58 -29.12
N VAL A 647 0.63 6.12 -28.27
CA VAL A 647 1.65 5.34 -27.54
C VAL A 647 1.01 4.33 -26.57
N ARG A 648 -0.05 4.71 -25.86
CA ARG A 648 -0.81 3.80 -24.98
C ARG A 648 -1.48 2.67 -25.76
N ARG A 649 -2.01 2.94 -26.95
CA ARG A 649 -2.64 1.93 -27.83
C ARG A 649 -1.60 0.98 -28.42
N MET A 650 -0.41 1.44 -28.82
CA MET A 650 0.70 0.54 -29.18
C MET A 650 1.08 -0.38 -28.01
N ARG A 651 1.24 0.15 -26.80
CA ARG A 651 1.54 -0.67 -25.60
C ARG A 651 0.40 -1.64 -25.22
N ALA A 652 -0.84 -1.32 -25.54
CA ALA A 652 -1.98 -2.22 -25.35
C ALA A 652 -2.01 -3.34 -26.41
N ALA A 653 -1.78 -3.00 -27.68
CA ALA A 653 -1.69 -3.98 -28.77
C ALA A 653 -0.58 -5.00 -28.51
N ALA A 654 0.60 -4.57 -28.07
CA ALA A 654 1.71 -5.47 -27.72
C ALA A 654 1.30 -6.59 -26.74
N LYS A 655 0.45 -6.28 -25.73
CA LYS A 655 -0.08 -7.26 -24.76
C LYS A 655 -1.25 -8.13 -25.26
N ILE A 656 -1.82 -7.82 -26.42
CA ILE A 656 -2.93 -8.56 -27.04
C ILE A 656 -2.38 -9.51 -28.11
N PHE A 657 -1.31 -9.09 -28.78
CA PHE A 657 -0.65 -9.85 -29.86
C PHE A 657 0.66 -10.53 -29.42
N GLU A 658 0.99 -10.52 -28.13
CA GLU A 658 2.25 -11.04 -27.55
C GLU A 658 2.58 -12.48 -28.02
N ALA A 659 1.60 -13.38 -28.05
CA ALA A 659 1.77 -14.77 -28.51
C ALA A 659 2.06 -14.93 -30.02
N TYR A 660 2.08 -13.83 -30.79
CA TYR A 660 2.25 -13.78 -32.24
C TYR A 660 3.43 -12.90 -32.67
N LEU A 661 4.16 -12.33 -31.71
CA LEU A 661 5.23 -11.37 -31.93
C LEU A 661 6.53 -11.81 -31.24
N ASP A 662 7.66 -11.60 -31.91
CA ASP A 662 8.96 -11.86 -31.30
C ASP A 662 9.24 -10.82 -30.20
N SER A 663 9.33 -11.28 -28.95
CA SER A 663 9.48 -10.41 -27.78
C SER A 663 10.89 -9.86 -27.62
N GLU A 664 11.92 -10.54 -28.16
CA GLU A 664 13.30 -10.04 -28.16
C GLU A 664 13.46 -8.90 -29.16
N GLN A 665 12.84 -9.01 -30.34
CA GLN A 665 12.81 -7.93 -31.35
C GLN A 665 11.89 -6.77 -30.94
N LEU A 666 10.78 -7.02 -30.24
CA LEU A 666 9.80 -5.99 -29.90
C LEU A 666 10.17 -5.14 -28.66
N GLU A 667 10.77 -5.72 -27.60
CA GLU A 667 11.04 -5.00 -26.34
C GLU A 667 11.95 -3.75 -26.46
N PRO A 668 12.96 -3.67 -27.37
CA PRO A 668 13.68 -2.42 -27.65
C PRO A 668 12.73 -1.26 -28.02
N HIS A 669 11.72 -1.53 -28.84
CA HIS A 669 10.72 -0.53 -29.24
C HIS A 669 9.70 -0.27 -28.12
N LEU A 670 9.31 -1.29 -27.34
CA LEU A 670 8.48 -1.08 -26.14
C LEU A 670 9.18 -0.21 -25.08
N LYS A 671 10.51 -0.30 -24.95
CA LYS A 671 11.32 0.61 -24.12
C LYS A 671 11.30 2.05 -24.66
N GLY A 672 11.35 2.24 -25.98
CA GLY A 672 11.18 3.54 -26.63
C GLY A 672 9.79 4.16 -26.40
N LEU A 673 8.72 3.38 -26.61
CA LEU A 673 7.34 3.75 -26.30
C LEU A 673 7.13 4.06 -24.80
N ARG A 674 7.80 3.32 -23.90
CA ARG A 674 7.73 3.54 -22.45
C ARG A 674 8.36 4.88 -22.05
N ARG A 675 9.53 5.22 -22.61
CA ARG A 675 10.19 6.53 -22.43
C ARG A 675 9.35 7.67 -22.98
N THR A 676 8.83 7.51 -24.20
CA THR A 676 7.96 8.51 -24.85
C THR A 676 6.71 8.76 -24.01
N LEU A 677 6.04 7.71 -23.50
CA LEU A 677 4.84 7.89 -22.69
C LEU A 677 5.10 8.58 -21.34
N GLY A 678 6.27 8.33 -20.72
CA GLY A 678 6.67 9.01 -19.49
C GLY A 678 6.94 10.49 -19.75
N SER A 679 7.74 10.80 -20.77
CA SER A 679 8.08 12.19 -21.15
C SER A 679 6.88 13.04 -21.58
N LEU A 680 5.90 12.45 -22.28
CA LEU A 680 4.60 13.08 -22.55
C LEU A 680 3.67 13.04 -21.33
N GLY A 681 4.01 12.26 -20.31
CA GLY A 681 3.18 11.97 -19.15
C GLY A 681 3.08 13.15 -18.22
N ASP A 682 4.25 13.56 -17.72
CA ASP A 682 4.43 14.61 -16.71
C ASP A 682 3.69 15.90 -17.10
N VAL A 683 3.71 16.30 -18.38
CA VAL A 683 3.01 17.49 -18.88
C VAL A 683 1.48 17.34 -18.82
N ARG A 684 0.92 16.27 -19.39
CA ARG A 684 -0.54 16.12 -19.48
C ARG A 684 -1.19 15.75 -18.16
N ASP A 685 -0.46 15.12 -17.26
CA ASP A 685 -0.98 14.83 -15.93
C ASP A 685 -1.10 16.14 -15.10
N LEU A 686 -0.26 17.15 -15.39
CA LEU A 686 -0.44 18.53 -14.92
C LEU A 686 -1.56 19.29 -15.67
N ASP A 687 -1.66 19.17 -17.00
CA ASP A 687 -2.77 19.78 -17.77
C ASP A 687 -4.14 19.29 -17.25
N VAL A 688 -4.29 17.97 -17.02
CA VAL A 688 -5.53 17.37 -16.50
C VAL A 688 -5.82 17.82 -15.07
N PHE A 689 -4.79 17.99 -14.23
CA PHE A 689 -4.99 18.54 -12.90
C PHE A 689 -5.51 19.99 -12.98
N ARG A 690 -4.90 20.83 -13.82
CA ARG A 690 -5.31 22.22 -14.00
C ARG A 690 -6.71 22.33 -14.62
N GLU A 691 -7.06 21.45 -15.56
CA GLU A 691 -8.41 21.35 -16.15
C GLU A 691 -9.47 21.07 -15.06
N LYS A 692 -9.20 20.16 -14.11
CA LYS A 692 -10.12 19.88 -12.99
C LYS A 692 -10.21 21.06 -12.00
N ALA A 693 -9.11 21.78 -11.74
CA ALA A 693 -9.11 22.98 -10.89
C ALA A 693 -9.84 24.18 -11.55
N GLU A 694 -9.56 24.45 -12.82
CA GLU A 694 -10.28 25.48 -13.61
C GLU A 694 -11.78 25.18 -13.70
N LYS A 695 -12.17 23.89 -13.74
CA LYS A 695 -13.57 23.47 -13.73
C LYS A 695 -14.24 23.72 -12.37
N TYR A 696 -13.52 23.56 -11.26
CA TYR A 696 -14.00 23.87 -9.91
C TYR A 696 -14.22 25.39 -9.73
N LEU A 697 -13.25 26.24 -10.11
CA LEU A 697 -13.41 27.70 -10.06
C LEU A 697 -14.68 28.17 -10.80
N LYS A 698 -14.98 27.57 -11.97
CA LYS A 698 -16.20 27.85 -12.77
C LYS A 698 -17.52 27.40 -12.10
N THR A 699 -17.48 26.80 -10.91
CA THR A 699 -18.66 26.49 -10.08
C THR A 699 -18.85 27.44 -8.89
N LEU A 700 -17.86 28.28 -8.58
CA LEU A 700 -17.89 29.25 -7.48
C LEU A 700 -18.51 30.60 -7.92
N PRO A 701 -18.92 31.47 -6.97
CA PRO A 701 -19.26 32.86 -7.27
C PRO A 701 -18.05 33.65 -7.79
N PRO A 702 -18.25 34.76 -8.55
CA PRO A 702 -17.14 35.58 -9.08
C PRO A 702 -16.22 36.18 -8.01
N GLU A 703 -16.69 36.30 -6.77
CA GLU A 703 -15.91 36.75 -5.61
C GLU A 703 -14.78 35.77 -5.24
N HIS A 704 -14.87 34.52 -5.70
CA HIS A 704 -13.93 33.42 -5.47
C HIS A 704 -13.16 32.98 -6.74
N GLU A 705 -13.18 33.78 -7.81
CA GLU A 705 -12.54 33.42 -9.10
C GLU A 705 -11.00 33.27 -8.99
N HIS A 706 -10.40 33.87 -7.95
CA HIS A 706 -8.96 33.91 -7.68
C HIS A 706 -8.47 32.93 -6.60
N ASP A 707 -9.36 32.14 -5.98
CA ASP A 707 -9.10 31.32 -4.79
C ASP A 707 -7.98 30.26 -4.99
N LEU A 708 -7.70 29.86 -6.23
CA LEU A 708 -6.65 28.92 -6.59
C LEU A 708 -5.47 29.57 -7.34
N ASP A 709 -5.37 30.90 -7.45
CA ASP A 709 -4.31 31.58 -8.19
C ASP A 709 -2.88 31.15 -7.80
N PRO A 710 -2.52 30.97 -6.51
CA PRO A 710 -1.18 30.47 -6.13
C PRO A 710 -0.92 29.05 -6.63
N LEU A 711 -1.94 28.17 -6.56
CA LEU A 711 -1.87 26.80 -7.05
C LEU A 711 -1.74 26.77 -8.58
N VAL A 712 -2.51 27.60 -9.29
CA VAL A 712 -2.44 27.75 -10.76
C VAL A 712 -1.08 28.30 -11.20
N ALA A 713 -0.48 29.22 -10.45
CA ALA A 713 0.86 29.75 -10.71
C ALA A 713 1.94 28.65 -10.59
N VAL A 714 1.94 27.87 -9.49
CA VAL A 714 2.94 26.80 -9.30
C VAL A 714 2.70 25.62 -10.26
N LEU A 715 1.45 25.25 -10.53
CA LEU A 715 1.11 24.28 -11.59
C LEU A 715 1.65 24.72 -12.95
N THR A 716 1.63 26.02 -13.25
CA THR A 716 2.17 26.57 -14.50
C THR A 716 3.70 26.52 -14.53
N GLU A 717 4.38 26.79 -13.41
CA GLU A 717 5.85 26.68 -13.34
C GLU A 717 6.31 25.21 -13.51
N GLU A 718 5.68 24.26 -12.81
CA GLU A 718 5.98 22.84 -12.96
C GLU A 718 5.60 22.29 -14.33
N ARG A 719 4.51 22.79 -14.93
CA ARG A 719 4.14 22.45 -16.31
C ARG A 719 5.22 22.89 -17.29
N GLU A 720 5.77 24.09 -17.19
CA GLU A 720 6.82 24.54 -18.10
C GLU A 720 8.17 23.84 -17.84
N LYS A 721 8.47 23.41 -16.61
CA LYS A 721 9.58 22.49 -16.32
C LYS A 721 9.38 21.12 -16.99
N ALA A 722 8.21 20.50 -16.81
CA ALA A 722 7.86 19.22 -17.45
C ALA A 722 7.87 19.34 -18.98
N ARG A 723 7.32 20.43 -19.52
CA ARG A 723 7.28 20.73 -20.96
C ARG A 723 8.67 20.93 -21.53
N LYS A 724 9.58 21.59 -20.81
CA LYS A 724 10.99 21.66 -21.19
C LYS A 724 11.63 20.27 -21.22
N ASN A 725 11.46 19.47 -20.16
CA ASN A 725 11.99 18.09 -20.12
C ASN A 725 11.44 17.22 -21.27
N MET A 726 10.18 17.44 -21.66
CA MET A 726 9.55 16.81 -22.82
C MET A 726 10.21 17.24 -24.14
N LEU A 727 10.43 18.55 -24.33
CA LEU A 727 11.11 19.08 -25.53
C LEU A 727 12.57 18.59 -25.61
N ASP A 728 13.31 18.61 -24.50
CA ASP A 728 14.68 18.09 -24.41
C ASP A 728 14.74 16.57 -24.72
N TYR A 729 13.68 15.81 -24.42
CA TYR A 729 13.56 14.40 -24.82
C TYR A 729 13.21 14.24 -26.30
N LEU A 730 12.25 15.00 -26.83
CA LEU A 730 11.82 14.92 -28.24
C LEU A 730 12.93 15.42 -29.20
N ASP A 731 13.76 16.39 -28.77
CA ASP A 731 14.96 16.81 -29.50
C ASP A 731 16.17 15.88 -29.27
N SER A 732 16.05 14.84 -28.43
CA SER A 732 17.18 13.95 -28.16
C SER A 732 17.50 12.98 -29.30
N GLU A 733 18.78 12.66 -29.48
CA GLU A 733 19.24 11.57 -30.35
C GLU A 733 18.58 10.22 -29.96
N LYS A 734 18.25 10.02 -28.68
CA LYS A 734 17.58 8.81 -28.17
C LYS A 734 16.17 8.66 -28.75
N TYR A 735 15.41 9.75 -28.86
CA TYR A 735 14.08 9.74 -29.48
C TYR A 735 14.16 9.61 -31.01
N ARG A 736 15.11 10.32 -31.66
CA ARG A 736 15.38 10.14 -33.11
C ARG A 736 15.75 8.69 -33.46
N THR A 737 16.61 8.07 -32.65
CA THR A 737 17.03 6.67 -32.77
C THR A 737 15.83 5.74 -32.62
N PHE A 738 15.04 5.87 -31.55
CA PHE A 738 13.80 5.09 -31.38
C PHE A 738 12.85 5.23 -32.59
N LYS A 739 12.62 6.45 -33.08
CA LYS A 739 11.75 6.68 -34.24
C LYS A 739 12.27 6.00 -35.52
N ARG A 740 13.56 6.14 -35.82
CA ARG A 740 14.19 5.48 -36.97
C ARG A 740 14.06 3.95 -36.83
N ASP A 741 14.60 3.40 -35.76
CA ASP A 741 14.73 1.95 -35.58
C ASP A 741 13.35 1.27 -35.55
N PHE A 742 12.33 1.91 -34.93
CA PHE A 742 10.96 1.38 -34.96
C PHE A 742 10.28 1.58 -36.32
N SER A 743 10.56 2.65 -37.06
CA SER A 743 10.09 2.82 -38.44
C SER A 743 10.68 1.76 -39.37
N ASP A 744 11.96 1.43 -39.22
CA ASP A 744 12.67 0.45 -40.07
C ASP A 744 12.14 -0.98 -39.82
N VAL A 745 11.93 -1.33 -38.55
CA VAL A 745 11.36 -2.62 -38.14
C VAL A 745 9.86 -2.73 -38.49
N LEU A 746 9.08 -1.65 -38.43
CA LEU A 746 7.69 -1.64 -38.91
C LEU A 746 7.57 -1.63 -40.45
N ALA A 747 8.63 -1.23 -41.17
CA ALA A 747 8.73 -1.35 -42.62
C ALA A 747 9.15 -2.76 -43.08
N SER A 748 9.77 -3.56 -42.21
CA SER A 748 10.22 -4.94 -42.46
C SER A 748 9.66 -5.92 -41.40
N PRO A 749 8.32 -6.05 -41.28
CA PRO A 749 7.66 -6.73 -40.16
C PRO A 749 7.93 -8.23 -40.08
N GLU A 750 8.57 -8.84 -41.08
CA GLU A 750 8.95 -10.25 -41.13
C GLU A 750 9.86 -10.65 -39.94
N THR A 751 10.61 -9.71 -39.35
CA THR A 751 11.43 -9.97 -38.15
C THR A 751 10.63 -9.88 -36.84
N LEU A 752 9.47 -9.22 -36.82
CA LEU A 752 8.59 -9.14 -35.65
C LEU A 752 7.60 -10.31 -35.57
N ILE A 753 7.30 -10.98 -36.67
CA ILE A 753 6.19 -11.93 -36.78
C ILE A 753 6.65 -13.36 -36.43
N LEU A 754 6.04 -13.95 -35.40
CA LEU A 754 6.23 -15.38 -35.12
C LEU A 754 5.49 -16.26 -36.15
N PRO A 755 6.04 -17.42 -36.53
CA PRO A 755 5.37 -18.36 -37.43
C PRO A 755 4.10 -18.93 -36.78
N ALA A 756 3.07 -19.20 -37.60
CA ALA A 756 1.82 -19.82 -37.16
C ALA A 756 1.92 -21.33 -36.84
N THR A 757 3.08 -21.77 -36.35
CA THR A 757 3.41 -23.17 -36.03
C THR A 757 4.27 -23.24 -34.77
N ASN A 758 4.06 -24.26 -33.94
CA ASN A 758 4.90 -24.49 -32.75
C ASN A 758 6.28 -25.07 -33.12
N LYS A 759 7.13 -25.32 -32.10
CA LYS A 759 8.48 -25.92 -32.26
C LYS A 759 8.51 -27.34 -32.87
N LYS A 760 7.34 -28.01 -33.02
CA LYS A 760 7.18 -29.32 -33.66
C LYS A 760 6.55 -29.22 -35.07
N HIS A 761 6.32 -27.99 -35.55
CA HIS A 761 5.58 -27.66 -36.77
C HIS A 761 4.06 -27.97 -36.74
N ASP A 762 3.48 -28.22 -35.56
CA ASP A 762 2.01 -28.28 -35.42
C ASP A 762 1.41 -26.88 -35.66
N ALA A 763 0.28 -26.81 -36.37
CA ALA A 763 -0.38 -25.54 -36.67
C ALA A 763 -0.98 -24.87 -35.42
N LEU A 764 -0.77 -23.56 -35.28
CA LEU A 764 -1.34 -22.74 -34.21
C LEU A 764 -2.55 -21.91 -34.71
N PRO A 765 -3.58 -21.72 -33.86
CA PRO A 765 -4.63 -20.73 -34.12
C PRO A 765 -4.02 -19.34 -34.28
N HIS A 766 -4.19 -18.73 -35.45
CA HIS A 766 -3.51 -17.48 -35.83
C HIS A 766 -4.41 -16.45 -36.53
N ARG A 767 -5.66 -16.81 -36.85
CA ARG A 767 -6.61 -15.87 -37.49
C ARG A 767 -7.52 -15.24 -36.46
N VAL A 768 -7.97 -14.01 -36.72
CA VAL A 768 -8.80 -13.24 -35.78
C VAL A 768 -9.99 -14.05 -35.25
N ARG A 769 -10.80 -14.69 -36.11
CA ARG A 769 -11.97 -15.50 -35.69
C ARG A 769 -11.62 -16.71 -34.81
N GLU A 770 -10.41 -17.27 -34.96
CA GLU A 770 -9.97 -18.48 -34.25
C GLU A 770 -9.39 -18.16 -32.87
N VAL A 771 -8.92 -16.92 -32.68
CA VAL A 771 -8.14 -16.49 -31.50
C VAL A 771 -8.91 -15.49 -30.64
N LEU A 772 -9.63 -14.54 -31.25
CA LEU A 772 -10.34 -13.49 -30.54
C LEU A 772 -11.36 -13.98 -29.51
N PRO A 773 -12.13 -15.06 -29.74
CA PRO A 773 -13.05 -15.57 -28.72
C PRO A 773 -12.36 -15.95 -27.41
N SER A 774 -11.19 -16.62 -27.45
CA SER A 774 -10.48 -17.02 -26.23
C SER A 774 -9.89 -15.81 -25.50
N ILE A 775 -9.38 -14.80 -26.24
CA ILE A 775 -8.93 -13.54 -25.64
C ILE A 775 -10.09 -12.81 -24.96
N LEU A 776 -11.28 -12.72 -25.59
CA LEU A 776 -12.45 -12.06 -24.99
C LEU A 776 -12.95 -12.77 -23.72
N TYR A 777 -13.00 -14.10 -23.72
CA TYR A 777 -13.37 -14.85 -22.50
C TYR A 777 -12.30 -14.76 -21.40
N ALA A 778 -11.01 -14.75 -21.75
CA ALA A 778 -9.93 -14.52 -20.79
C ALA A 778 -10.03 -13.11 -20.17
N ARG A 779 -10.26 -12.06 -20.97
CA ARG A 779 -10.45 -10.68 -20.49
C ARG A 779 -11.74 -10.51 -19.66
N LEU A 780 -12.79 -11.29 -19.95
CA LEU A 780 -13.98 -11.35 -19.10
C LEU A 780 -13.69 -12.05 -17.77
N ALA A 781 -12.83 -13.08 -17.76
CA ALA A 781 -12.36 -13.73 -16.54
C ALA A 781 -11.44 -12.83 -15.70
N ASP A 782 -10.51 -12.09 -16.34
CA ASP A 782 -9.66 -11.08 -15.68
C ASP A 782 -10.50 -10.07 -14.90
N ILE A 783 -11.61 -9.60 -15.47
CA ILE A 783 -12.54 -8.68 -14.81
C ILE A 783 -13.31 -9.40 -13.70
N ARG A 784 -13.88 -10.58 -13.97
CA ARG A 784 -14.71 -11.32 -13.01
C ARG A 784 -13.95 -11.83 -11.79
N ALA A 785 -12.64 -12.05 -11.88
CA ALA A 785 -11.79 -12.41 -10.75
C ALA A 785 -11.81 -11.38 -9.60
N TYR A 786 -12.24 -10.14 -9.88
CA TYR A 786 -12.38 -9.10 -8.86
C TYR A 786 -13.72 -9.11 -8.11
N SER A 787 -14.75 -9.87 -8.53
CA SER A 787 -16.11 -9.74 -7.97
C SER A 787 -16.14 -9.86 -6.45
N GLU A 788 -15.58 -10.94 -5.89
CA GLU A 788 -15.51 -11.15 -4.44
C GLU A 788 -14.72 -10.05 -3.69
N TRP A 789 -13.81 -9.36 -4.37
CA TRP A 789 -12.83 -8.41 -3.80
C TRP A 789 -13.22 -6.94 -3.93
N VAL A 790 -14.11 -6.61 -4.88
CA VAL A 790 -14.66 -5.26 -5.10
C VAL A 790 -16.16 -5.18 -4.86
N GLU A 791 -16.82 -6.32 -4.64
CA GLU A 791 -18.05 -6.34 -3.86
C GLU A 791 -17.69 -6.14 -2.38
N GLY A 792 -16.89 -7.01 -1.73
CA GLY A 792 -16.66 -7.04 -0.27
C GLY A 792 -16.35 -5.72 0.49
N PRO A 793 -16.55 -5.69 1.83
CA PRO A 793 -16.70 -4.48 2.68
C PRO A 793 -15.49 -3.54 2.76
N TYR A 794 -14.34 -3.98 2.23
CA TYR A 794 -13.12 -3.19 2.15
C TYR A 794 -12.61 -3.15 0.71
N ILE A 795 -13.11 -2.19 -0.05
CA ILE A 795 -12.68 -1.90 -1.41
C ILE A 795 -11.51 -0.91 -1.34
N SER A 796 -10.27 -1.39 -1.47
CA SER A 796 -9.10 -0.49 -1.48
C SER A 796 -8.91 0.18 -2.84
N VAL A 797 -8.37 1.42 -2.83
CA VAL A 797 -8.04 2.18 -4.05
C VAL A 797 -7.11 1.38 -4.98
N GLU A 798 -6.20 0.59 -4.41
CA GLU A 798 -5.30 -0.26 -5.19
C GLU A 798 -6.05 -1.38 -5.92
N ARG A 799 -7.06 -2.01 -5.30
CA ARG A 799 -7.94 -3.01 -5.95
C ARG A 799 -8.73 -2.37 -7.09
N LEU A 800 -9.27 -1.17 -6.89
CA LEU A 800 -9.95 -0.38 -7.92
C LEU A 800 -9.00 -0.03 -9.09
N HIS A 801 -7.75 0.35 -8.81
CA HIS A 801 -6.75 0.60 -9.84
C HIS A 801 -6.39 -0.67 -10.63
N ARG A 802 -6.23 -1.82 -9.96
CA ARG A 802 -5.99 -3.11 -10.63
C ARG A 802 -7.18 -3.51 -11.52
N LEU A 803 -8.42 -3.33 -11.06
CA LEU A 803 -9.63 -3.53 -11.87
C LEU A 803 -9.71 -2.56 -13.06
N ARG A 804 -9.31 -1.30 -12.89
CA ARG A 804 -9.19 -0.30 -13.99
C ARG A 804 -8.24 -0.78 -15.09
N ILE A 805 -7.18 -1.52 -14.73
CA ILE A 805 -6.24 -2.12 -15.70
C ILE A 805 -6.90 -3.30 -16.43
N ALA A 806 -7.61 -4.20 -15.73
CA ALA A 806 -8.34 -5.31 -16.35
C ALA A 806 -9.41 -4.81 -17.34
N ALA A 807 -10.22 -3.82 -16.92
CA ALA A 807 -11.20 -3.16 -17.76
C ALA A 807 -10.57 -2.52 -19.01
N LYS A 808 -9.43 -1.81 -18.85
CA LYS A 808 -8.64 -1.25 -19.98
C LYS A 808 -8.21 -2.35 -20.95
N GLY A 809 -7.76 -3.50 -20.45
CA GLY A 809 -7.40 -4.67 -21.27
C GLY A 809 -8.57 -5.16 -22.13
N MET A 810 -9.77 -5.30 -21.56
CA MET A 810 -10.97 -5.69 -22.31
C MET A 810 -11.38 -4.63 -23.33
N ARG A 811 -11.41 -3.35 -22.94
CA ARG A 811 -11.84 -2.25 -23.84
C ARG A 811 -10.90 -2.06 -25.01
N TYR A 812 -9.58 -2.07 -24.82
CA TYR A 812 -8.63 -2.00 -25.94
C TYR A 812 -8.74 -3.23 -26.85
N THR A 813 -9.02 -4.43 -26.29
CA THR A 813 -9.31 -5.62 -27.12
C THR A 813 -10.52 -5.36 -28.00
N LEU A 814 -11.66 -4.97 -27.43
CA LEU A 814 -12.86 -4.66 -28.21
C LEU A 814 -12.63 -3.53 -29.23
N GLU A 815 -11.90 -2.46 -28.88
CA GLU A 815 -11.56 -1.35 -29.78
C GLU A 815 -10.77 -1.79 -31.02
N PHE A 816 -9.76 -2.66 -30.85
CA PHE A 816 -8.96 -3.14 -31.99
C PHE A 816 -9.73 -4.08 -32.91
N PHE A 817 -10.78 -4.73 -32.41
CA PHE A 817 -11.60 -5.69 -33.15
C PHE A 817 -13.05 -5.22 -33.42
N GLU A 818 -13.35 -3.93 -33.18
CA GLU A 818 -14.69 -3.34 -33.33
C GLU A 818 -15.30 -3.64 -34.72
N SER A 819 -14.47 -3.53 -35.76
CA SER A 819 -14.88 -3.75 -37.16
C SER A 819 -15.27 -5.18 -37.53
N VAL A 820 -14.94 -6.18 -36.69
CA VAL A 820 -15.37 -7.59 -36.88
C VAL A 820 -16.36 -8.06 -35.81
N LEU A 821 -16.43 -7.41 -34.66
CA LEU A 821 -17.35 -7.76 -33.56
C LEU A 821 -18.72 -7.08 -33.67
N GLY A 822 -18.83 -5.98 -34.43
CA GLY A 822 -20.10 -5.32 -34.74
C GLY A 822 -20.65 -4.42 -33.63
N GLU A 823 -21.95 -4.12 -33.71
CA GLU A 823 -22.58 -3.08 -32.89
C GLU A 823 -22.60 -3.40 -31.38
N ASP A 824 -22.67 -4.69 -31.01
CA ASP A 824 -22.55 -5.13 -29.62
C ASP A 824 -21.21 -4.72 -29.00
N ALA A 825 -20.10 -4.80 -29.77
CA ALA A 825 -18.80 -4.35 -29.28
C ALA A 825 -18.75 -2.84 -29.08
N LYS A 826 -19.41 -2.03 -29.91
CA LYS A 826 -19.49 -0.57 -29.68
C LYS A 826 -20.22 -0.24 -28.38
N ASN A 827 -21.32 -0.95 -28.10
CA ASN A 827 -22.05 -0.80 -26.84
C ASN A 827 -21.22 -1.25 -25.63
N LEU A 828 -20.49 -2.37 -25.73
CA LEU A 828 -19.56 -2.82 -24.70
C LEU A 828 -18.37 -1.85 -24.50
N ILE A 829 -17.80 -1.29 -25.57
CA ILE A 829 -16.74 -0.26 -25.51
C ILE A 829 -17.27 0.99 -24.80
N LYS A 830 -18.51 1.41 -25.09
CA LYS A 830 -19.15 2.56 -24.44
C LYS A 830 -19.35 2.32 -22.93
N GLU A 831 -19.89 1.17 -22.54
CA GLU A 831 -20.07 0.81 -21.12
C GLU A 831 -18.73 0.68 -20.39
N LEU A 832 -17.74 0.01 -20.99
CA LEU A 832 -16.38 -0.10 -20.45
C LEU A 832 -15.62 1.23 -20.44
N LYS A 833 -15.93 2.17 -21.35
CA LYS A 833 -15.41 3.54 -21.29
C LYS A 833 -15.99 4.23 -20.06
N THR A 834 -17.31 4.33 -19.91
CA THR A 834 -17.94 4.94 -18.73
C THR A 834 -17.45 4.31 -17.41
N PHE A 835 -17.28 2.99 -17.35
CA PHE A 835 -16.72 2.31 -16.17
C PHE A 835 -15.24 2.64 -15.90
N GLN A 836 -14.42 2.85 -16.93
CA GLN A 836 -13.02 3.25 -16.80
C GLN A 836 -12.81 4.74 -16.55
N ASP A 837 -13.75 5.56 -17.00
CA ASP A 837 -13.80 6.99 -16.71
C ASP A 837 -14.14 7.14 -15.22
N HIS A 838 -15.16 6.41 -14.72
CA HIS A 838 -15.50 6.33 -13.28
C HIS A 838 -14.35 5.83 -12.39
N LEU A 839 -13.73 4.70 -12.75
CA LEU A 839 -12.49 4.21 -12.11
C LEU A 839 -11.28 5.12 -12.38
N GLY A 840 -11.40 6.04 -13.34
CA GLY A 840 -10.44 7.08 -13.64
C GLY A 840 -10.50 8.18 -12.62
N ASP A 841 -11.64 8.85 -12.53
CA ASP A 841 -11.87 9.92 -11.58
C ASP A 841 -11.64 9.45 -10.14
N LEU A 842 -12.05 8.22 -9.76
CA LEU A 842 -11.69 7.64 -8.45
C LEU A 842 -10.19 7.67 -8.13
N HIS A 843 -9.35 7.30 -9.10
CA HIS A 843 -7.91 7.25 -8.94
C HIS A 843 -7.27 8.64 -9.05
N ASP A 844 -7.70 9.42 -10.03
CA ASP A 844 -7.24 10.79 -10.25
C ASP A 844 -7.59 11.71 -9.06
N THR A 845 -8.69 11.43 -8.34
CA THR A 845 -9.11 12.18 -7.15
C THR A 845 -8.32 11.79 -5.90
N VAL A 846 -7.97 10.51 -5.71
CA VAL A 846 -7.01 10.13 -4.65
C VAL A 846 -5.64 10.76 -4.89
N VAL A 847 -5.12 10.69 -6.12
CA VAL A 847 -3.85 11.35 -6.50
C VAL A 847 -3.94 12.87 -6.30
N ALA A 848 -5.09 13.49 -6.57
CA ALA A 848 -5.28 14.91 -6.35
C ALA A 848 -5.20 15.31 -4.87
N LEU A 849 -5.79 14.52 -3.97
CA LEU A 849 -5.77 14.77 -2.53
C LEU A 849 -4.34 14.62 -1.95
N ASP A 850 -3.59 13.61 -2.37
CA ASP A 850 -2.18 13.44 -1.99
C ASP A 850 -1.32 14.65 -2.40
N LEU A 851 -1.52 15.17 -3.62
CA LEU A 851 -0.78 16.32 -4.17
C LEU A 851 -1.19 17.65 -3.53
N LEU A 852 -2.49 17.94 -3.42
CA LEU A 852 -3.00 19.14 -2.72
C LEU A 852 -2.56 19.16 -1.26
N GLY A 853 -2.66 18.02 -0.58
CA GLY A 853 -2.21 17.87 0.79
C GLY A 853 -0.71 18.09 0.97
N SER A 854 0.14 17.70 0.01
CA SER A 854 1.58 18.04 0.08
C SER A 854 1.82 19.52 -0.21
N TYR A 855 1.17 20.07 -1.23
CA TYR A 855 1.28 21.49 -1.58
C TYR A 855 0.94 22.40 -0.39
N LEU A 856 -0.17 22.14 0.32
CA LEU A 856 -0.56 22.89 1.53
C LEU A 856 0.45 22.76 2.68
N ARG A 857 1.21 21.65 2.77
CA ARG A 857 2.22 21.42 3.83
C ARG A 857 3.58 22.02 3.53
N THR A 858 3.97 22.15 2.26
CA THR A 858 5.36 22.49 1.88
C THR A 858 5.49 23.67 0.91
N GLY A 859 4.42 24.08 0.24
CA GLY A 859 4.41 25.14 -0.78
C GLY A 859 5.05 24.74 -2.13
N GLU A 860 5.56 23.51 -2.25
CA GLU A 860 6.12 22.98 -3.50
C GLU A 860 5.13 21.98 -4.12
N TRP A 861 4.98 21.99 -5.44
CA TRP A 861 4.08 21.08 -6.15
C TRP A 861 4.78 19.77 -6.52
N GLY A 862 4.26 18.65 -6.03
CA GLY A 862 4.78 17.31 -6.32
C GLY A 862 4.32 16.29 -5.28
N SER A 863 4.74 15.03 -5.46
CA SER A 863 4.58 14.02 -4.41
C SER A 863 5.65 14.21 -3.32
N VAL A 864 5.45 13.56 -2.17
CA VAL A 864 6.42 13.52 -1.05
C VAL A 864 7.79 12.91 -1.46
N GLU A 865 7.88 12.25 -2.63
CA GLU A 865 9.16 11.82 -3.20
C GLU A 865 9.95 12.99 -3.84
N SER A 866 9.25 13.97 -4.43
CA SER A 866 9.85 15.20 -5.00
C SER A 866 10.44 16.12 -3.92
N GLU A 867 9.82 16.18 -2.74
CA GLU A 867 10.29 16.99 -1.59
C GLU A 867 11.73 16.61 -1.14
N LYS A 868 12.17 15.38 -1.41
CA LYS A 868 13.54 14.91 -1.13
C LYS A 868 14.55 15.29 -2.21
N ALA A 869 14.11 15.83 -3.34
CA ALA A 869 14.96 16.24 -4.47
C ALA A 869 15.22 17.76 -4.52
N SER A 870 14.29 18.61 -4.07
CA SER A 870 14.46 20.09 -4.12
C SER A 870 15.48 20.60 -3.10
N GLY A 871 15.53 19.98 -1.92
CA GLY A 871 16.48 20.28 -0.84
C GLY A 871 16.34 21.69 -0.23
N LYS A 872 15.27 22.42 -0.55
CA LYS A 872 15.06 23.82 -0.16
C LYS A 872 13.81 23.99 0.70
N LYS A 873 13.99 24.02 2.02
CA LYS A 873 13.00 24.70 2.87
C LYS A 873 12.99 26.18 2.49
N LYS A 874 11.90 26.62 1.84
CA LYS A 874 11.73 28.02 1.41
C LYS A 874 10.38 28.62 1.82
N PHE A 875 10.06 28.51 3.10
CA PHE A 875 9.37 29.63 3.76
C PHE A 875 10.39 30.76 3.91
N SER A 876 10.38 31.70 2.96
CA SER A 876 11.02 33.00 3.13
C SER A 876 9.98 33.99 3.64
N GLU A 877 10.31 34.70 4.72
CA GLU A 877 9.51 35.81 5.27
C GLU A 877 9.24 36.86 4.18
N GLY A 878 8.05 37.46 4.17
CA GLY A 878 7.76 38.66 3.37
C GLY A 878 6.70 38.54 2.27
N VAL A 879 5.47 38.14 2.60
CA VAL A 879 4.25 38.65 1.94
C VAL A 879 3.21 38.99 3.02
N GLU A 880 3.31 40.19 3.58
CA GLU A 880 2.24 40.74 4.42
C GLU A 880 1.10 41.25 3.52
N GLY A 881 -0.15 40.90 3.82
CA GLY A 881 -1.33 41.51 3.21
C GLY A 881 -1.90 40.87 1.93
N SER A 882 -2.10 39.54 1.92
CA SER A 882 -3.06 38.87 1.00
C SER A 882 -3.27 37.38 1.29
N ALA A 883 -2.30 36.70 1.93
CA ALA A 883 -2.20 35.24 1.92
C ALA A 883 -3.30 34.46 2.67
N GLU A 884 -4.04 35.07 3.60
CA GLU A 884 -4.98 34.34 4.48
C GLU A 884 -6.17 33.74 3.70
N GLY A 885 -6.82 34.49 2.80
CA GLY A 885 -7.93 33.97 1.99
C GLY A 885 -7.50 32.96 0.90
N ASN A 886 -6.27 33.07 0.40
CA ASN A 886 -5.79 32.19 -0.67
C ASN A 886 -5.37 30.79 -0.18
N ALA A 887 -5.22 30.60 1.14
CA ALA A 887 -5.08 29.27 1.73
C ALA A 887 -6.46 28.58 1.86
N GLU A 888 -7.45 29.33 2.37
CA GLU A 888 -8.85 28.92 2.55
C GLU A 888 -9.49 28.43 1.23
N GLY A 889 -9.18 29.09 0.10
CA GLY A 889 -9.61 28.65 -1.24
C GLY A 889 -9.02 27.30 -1.69
N ILE A 890 -7.77 26.99 -1.33
CA ILE A 890 -7.10 25.72 -1.69
C ILE A 890 -7.55 24.59 -0.75
N GLU A 891 -7.81 24.89 0.52
CA GLU A 891 -8.43 23.97 1.47
C GLU A 891 -9.87 23.63 1.04
N SER A 892 -10.65 24.62 0.60
CA SER A 892 -12.00 24.44 0.02
C SER A 892 -12.00 23.54 -1.23
N TYR A 893 -10.96 23.65 -2.08
CA TYR A 893 -10.80 22.74 -3.22
C TYR A 893 -10.39 21.32 -2.79
N LEU A 894 -9.60 21.17 -1.72
CA LEU A 894 -9.28 19.85 -1.15
C LEU A 894 -10.56 19.17 -0.63
N GLU A 895 -11.38 19.88 0.15
CA GLU A 895 -12.66 19.35 0.67
C GLU A 895 -13.61 18.94 -0.47
N TYR A 896 -13.76 19.78 -1.51
CA TYR A 896 -14.52 19.44 -2.72
C TYR A 896 -14.05 18.12 -3.38
N ARG A 897 -12.73 17.88 -3.42
CA ARG A 897 -12.17 16.64 -3.97
C ARG A 897 -12.38 15.45 -3.04
N GLU A 898 -12.48 15.63 -1.71
CA GLU A 898 -12.89 14.56 -0.78
C GLU A 898 -14.37 14.18 -0.96
N GLU A 899 -15.27 15.16 -1.13
CA GLU A 899 -16.68 14.91 -1.44
C GLU A 899 -16.86 14.21 -2.79
N GLU A 900 -16.08 14.60 -3.81
CA GLU A 900 -16.08 13.94 -5.11
C GLU A 900 -15.62 12.48 -4.98
N LEU A 901 -14.55 12.20 -4.22
CA LEU A 901 -14.07 10.85 -3.95
C LEU A 901 -15.15 9.99 -3.27
N GLN A 902 -15.80 10.52 -2.23
CA GLN A 902 -16.88 9.81 -1.54
C GLN A 902 -18.06 9.54 -2.48
N THR A 903 -18.44 10.52 -3.31
CA THR A 903 -19.52 10.41 -4.29
C THR A 903 -19.24 9.33 -5.34
N LEU A 904 -18.01 9.28 -5.85
CA LEU A 904 -17.53 8.28 -6.80
C LEU A 904 -17.43 6.88 -6.17
N LEU A 905 -17.05 6.77 -4.89
CA LEU A 905 -17.05 5.50 -4.16
C LEU A 905 -18.49 4.99 -3.93
N ASN A 906 -19.42 5.85 -3.53
CA ASN A 906 -20.83 5.50 -3.33
C ASN A 906 -21.51 5.02 -4.61
N SER A 907 -21.14 5.56 -5.77
CA SER A 907 -21.70 5.19 -7.07
C SER A 907 -20.92 4.09 -7.81
N PHE A 908 -19.78 3.62 -7.27
CA PHE A 908 -19.04 2.49 -7.83
C PHE A 908 -19.83 1.17 -7.87
N PRO A 909 -20.60 0.76 -6.84
CA PRO A 909 -21.43 -0.46 -6.92
C PRO A 909 -22.42 -0.46 -8.09
N ASP A 910 -23.02 0.70 -8.40
CA ASP A 910 -23.93 0.89 -9.53
C ASP A 910 -23.21 0.90 -10.89
N ALA A 911 -21.94 1.30 -10.92
CA ALA A 911 -21.07 1.21 -12.09
C ALA A 911 -20.60 -0.25 -12.31
N TRP A 912 -20.28 -0.96 -11.23
CA TRP A 912 -19.87 -2.37 -11.23
C TRP A 912 -21.00 -3.32 -11.62
N GLY A 913 -22.20 -3.14 -11.05
CA GLY A 913 -23.38 -3.95 -11.34
C GLY A 913 -23.72 -3.97 -12.83
N LYS A 914 -23.51 -2.86 -13.56
CA LYS A 914 -23.70 -2.78 -15.02
C LYS A 914 -22.76 -3.71 -15.80
N ILE A 915 -21.53 -3.92 -15.33
CA ILE A 915 -20.54 -4.84 -15.91
C ILE A 915 -20.80 -6.30 -15.51
N CYS A 916 -21.28 -6.53 -14.28
CA CYS A 916 -21.59 -7.88 -13.79
C CYS A 916 -22.93 -8.45 -14.29
N ASN A 917 -23.86 -7.60 -14.73
CA ASN A 917 -25.16 -8.00 -15.27
C ASN A 917 -25.05 -9.00 -16.45
N GLY A 918 -26.01 -9.93 -16.54
CA GLY A 918 -26.04 -10.97 -17.59
C GLY A 918 -25.96 -10.42 -19.01
N ASN A 919 -26.61 -9.29 -19.27
CA ASN A 919 -26.62 -8.57 -20.55
C ASN A 919 -25.20 -8.24 -21.07
N PHE A 920 -24.25 -7.88 -20.18
CA PHE A 920 -22.86 -7.61 -20.57
C PHE A 920 -22.17 -8.87 -21.11
N ARG A 921 -22.43 -10.04 -20.48
CA ARG A 921 -21.95 -11.34 -20.98
C ARG A 921 -22.64 -11.74 -22.28
N GLU A 922 -23.96 -11.59 -22.37
CA GLU A 922 -24.75 -11.92 -23.56
C GLU A 922 -24.28 -11.15 -24.80
N ARG A 923 -23.93 -9.86 -24.65
CA ARG A 923 -23.34 -9.07 -25.74
C ARG A 923 -21.94 -9.52 -26.14
N ILE A 924 -21.10 -10.01 -25.21
CA ILE A 924 -19.81 -10.62 -25.57
C ILE A 924 -20.05 -11.90 -26.37
N GLU A 925 -21.01 -12.73 -25.96
CA GLU A 925 -21.37 -13.96 -26.67
C GLU A 925 -21.99 -13.66 -28.05
N ASN A 926 -22.72 -12.55 -28.22
CA ASN A 926 -23.22 -12.10 -29.53
C ASN A 926 -22.11 -11.49 -30.40
N ALA A 927 -21.24 -10.66 -29.84
CA ALA A 927 -20.06 -10.13 -30.53
C ALA A 927 -19.14 -11.25 -31.05
N VAL A 928 -19.01 -12.35 -30.30
CA VAL A 928 -18.30 -13.57 -30.74
C VAL A 928 -19.03 -14.29 -31.87
N LYS A 929 -20.37 -14.34 -31.90
CA LYS A 929 -21.14 -14.91 -33.02
C LYS A 929 -20.92 -14.13 -34.32
N ASN A 930 -20.76 -12.82 -34.26
CA ASN A 930 -20.54 -11.95 -35.43
C ASN A 930 -19.20 -12.21 -36.17
N LEU A 931 -18.30 -13.05 -35.62
CA LEU A 931 -17.02 -13.43 -36.21
C LEU A 931 -17.10 -14.58 -37.24
N TYR A 932 -18.28 -15.20 -37.41
CA TYR A 932 -18.51 -16.44 -38.16
C TYR A 932 -19.60 -16.31 -39.24
#